data_AF-A0A7D8YC51-F1
#
_entry.id   AF-A0A7D8YC51-F1
#
_cell.length_a   1.000
_cell.length_b   1.000
_cell.length_c   1.000
_cell.angle_alpha   90.00
_cell.angle_beta   90.00
_cell.angle_gamma   90.00
#
_symmetry.space_group_name_H-M   'P 1'
#
loop_
_entity.id
_entity.type
_entity.pdbx_description
1 polymer ?
#
loop_
_entity_poly.entity_id
_entity_poly.type
_entity_poly.pdbx_seq_one_letter_code
_entity_poly.pdbx_strand_id
1 'polypeptide(L)'
;MPLSMPTHTLDRCFIRTTARSAAGLASDRERPAGSPSVTFPRILLAVGVIACLLAGFAMPDRCSAAEDWDAAWATPPTGTLRHPDSLETLLRAADPSDLVREVQERGDPRRGALVYYRSAAACSRCHGDGDAPNPLGPDLATLGDEVTAEQLIEAILLPSKRIRPGYETVSVLTEDGQLIAGMIIRQDEEQVVLRDATDLTKELRINRSEIEAIRPLETSLMPDGLIPVIGSQKAFYDLAAYVIGVARGGPAAATRWKPTPEELAITDDIENLDHAGIIRGLNRRDFTAGEAIYQGYCYSCHGLDGNTPSLATARAFGTQRLKYGEDPYRMFLTLSRGNGLMAPMTQLTPKERYQVVHYIREQFVKPGKLDETPIDTAYLEQLPQGNDSGERVLNVERDYGPALASQLGRRVNSALTISAGELTVSYNLHSLDLAGVWGGGFLKLDQTQHIRGRGEGTADPAGPLIAPLSFWRWGHDGTLDYPTEDLPPRGPMPAPWLDYHGHYLHGDRVVLSYAIDQREVFETVESLVRPEPAEGDDRADNEVNSDGRGIAQTLQIGPGSRLLLAIGRLDGYRITDAASDRSLRVSSAVGSSISMQRIDPTDSELPGHVGIGILGDRDGLTWRVDDQQRVVLEIPESDRSRRISILRWVGPSGELAAAKAWARLADAGGPAVADPEAWTAGGPARWETTPVTTGYLGLEPGGYALDTIPVPEVTPWNTWFRTSAIDFTADGRMVLATYGGDIWIVSQVTVDLRELRWKRFAAGLYEPMGVKVVNGRIHVTGKDRLTRLHDLNGNGEADFYESFAADPDVSVNFHAFNFDLQVDSQGFFYYSKSGHGADTDLPGVVYRISPDGKTRESLATGFRTPNGLGMLPDDRVTVSDNQGQWVPASKIDLLRRGGFYGWVQTYDGRGRWAPGGGTIDLKKVVPPTTFDRPLVYMPQVVDNSSGGQLWVDDPRWGPLSGKLLHTSFGRGWLFYLLTQDIEEVSQAAIIKLPLDFRTGIMRAAVNPADGQVYAVGLDGWNGGGRPGLLDHGIQRVRYTGKPHPIVSDCQVEPDGLRLSFNFPLDAAKATDPASYKIRHWNYFWQAAYGSEMYSPKTGKVGIDPVEVVDVELAADRRSVLLKIPNLRPVDQLQMLLRLADEAETPFAEEIYWTINRLPPK
;
A
#
# COMPACT_ATOMS: atom_id res chain seq x y z
N MET A 1 -12.85 -23.17 57.55
CA MET A 1 -14.09 -23.25 58.34
C MET A 1 -14.87 -21.94 58.19
N PRO A 2 -16.19 -21.98 58.00
CA PRO A 2 -16.75 -21.89 56.64
C PRO A 2 -18.05 -21.05 56.52
N LEU A 3 -18.64 -21.11 55.31
CA LEU A 3 -20.04 -20.85 54.91
C LEU A 3 -20.32 -19.40 54.43
N SER A 4 -20.92 -19.14 53.27
CA SER A 4 -21.79 -19.96 52.40
C SER A 4 -21.87 -19.38 50.97
N MET A 5 -21.99 -20.25 49.97
CA MET A 5 -22.73 -19.98 48.71
C MET A 5 -24.16 -20.56 48.87
N PRO A 6 -25.16 -20.16 48.05
CA PRO A 6 -25.41 -20.93 46.81
C PRO A 6 -25.99 -20.14 45.59
N THR A 7 -25.64 -20.64 44.39
CA THR A 7 -26.46 -20.92 43.18
C THR A 7 -27.19 -19.83 42.36
N HIS A 8 -26.66 -19.61 41.15
CA HIS A 8 -27.25 -19.82 39.81
C HIS A 8 -28.46 -19.02 39.23
N THR A 9 -28.14 -18.34 38.11
CA THR A 9 -28.81 -18.22 36.79
C THR A 9 -29.99 -17.28 36.50
N LEU A 10 -29.80 -16.59 35.35
CA LEU A 10 -30.74 -16.11 34.32
C LEU A 10 -31.11 -14.61 34.26
N ASP A 11 -30.71 -14.08 33.10
CA ASP A 11 -31.44 -13.20 32.17
C ASP A 11 -31.11 -11.71 31.97
N ARG A 12 -30.83 -11.49 30.68
CA ARG A 12 -30.80 -10.31 29.82
C ARG A 12 -31.69 -9.14 30.26
N CYS A 13 -31.16 -7.91 30.20
CA CYS A 13 -31.54 -6.86 29.24
C CYS A 13 -30.91 -5.53 29.65
N PHE A 14 -30.06 -4.93 28.81
CA PHE A 14 -29.62 -3.54 28.96
C PHE A 14 -30.33 -2.68 27.92
N ILE A 15 -31.27 -1.85 28.39
CA ILE A 15 -31.86 -0.74 27.64
C ILE A 15 -31.28 0.56 28.17
N ARG A 16 -30.87 1.40 27.21
CA ARG A 16 -30.43 2.80 27.33
C ARG A 16 -31.49 3.68 28.02
N THR A 17 -31.07 4.67 28.81
CA THR A 17 -31.52 6.07 28.65
C THR A 17 -30.78 7.04 29.59
N THR A 18 -30.05 7.96 28.95
CA THR A 18 -29.95 9.42 29.17
C THR A 18 -30.09 10.09 30.56
N ALA A 19 -29.07 10.92 30.82
CA ALA A 19 -29.07 12.30 31.34
C ALA A 19 -29.08 12.55 32.87
N ARG A 20 -28.06 13.29 33.36
CA ARG A 20 -28.20 14.72 33.72
C ARG A 20 -26.91 15.33 34.28
N SER A 21 -26.60 16.52 33.76
CA SER A 21 -25.78 17.57 34.36
C SER A 21 -26.53 18.28 35.48
N ALA A 22 -25.80 18.80 36.46
CA ALA A 22 -26.34 19.64 37.53
C ALA A 22 -25.50 20.92 37.67
N ALA A 23 -26.16 22.06 37.55
CA ALA A 23 -25.75 23.34 38.13
C ALA A 23 -27.04 24.07 38.57
N GLY A 24 -27.19 24.30 39.88
CA GLY A 24 -28.11 25.29 40.47
C GLY A 24 -27.34 26.60 40.72
N LEU A 25 -27.93 27.76 41.01
CA LEU A 25 -29.23 28.08 41.59
C LEU A 25 -29.51 29.60 41.44
N ALA A 26 -30.81 29.93 41.36
CA ALA A 26 -31.51 31.13 41.88
C ALA A 26 -31.62 32.39 40.98
N SER A 27 -32.75 33.12 40.89
CA SER A 27 -34.02 33.14 41.66
C SER A 27 -35.15 33.87 40.88
N ASP A 28 -36.38 33.39 41.09
CA ASP A 28 -37.69 34.09 41.25
C ASP A 28 -38.29 35.10 40.24
N ARG A 29 -39.48 34.66 39.75
CA ARG A 29 -40.82 35.29 39.71
C ARG A 29 -41.21 36.39 38.69
N GLU A 30 -42.41 36.15 38.15
CA GLU A 30 -43.46 37.06 37.61
C GLU A 30 -43.46 37.46 36.11
N ARG A 31 -44.52 37.04 35.39
CA ARG A 31 -45.15 37.72 34.22
C ARG A 31 -46.19 38.73 34.78
N PRO A 32 -46.74 39.75 34.04
CA PRO A 32 -46.95 39.82 32.58
C PRO A 32 -46.90 41.22 31.90
N ALA A 33 -47.20 41.20 30.58
CA ALA A 33 -47.84 42.24 29.74
C ALA A 33 -47.00 43.39 29.13
N GLY A 34 -47.15 43.56 27.80
CA GLY A 34 -46.82 44.80 27.09
C GLY A 34 -46.29 44.64 25.66
N SER A 35 -47.15 44.36 24.69
CA SER A 35 -46.95 44.77 23.28
C SER A 35 -47.26 46.28 23.16
N PRO A 36 -46.68 47.07 22.23
CA PRO A 36 -47.06 46.96 20.82
C PRO A 36 -45.98 47.25 19.75
N SER A 37 -46.20 46.61 18.59
CA SER A 37 -45.92 46.98 17.20
C SER A 37 -45.05 48.20 16.86
N VAL A 38 -44.12 48.03 15.90
CA VAL A 38 -44.11 48.78 14.61
C VAL A 38 -43.48 47.91 13.50
N THR A 39 -44.25 47.72 12.44
CA THR A 39 -43.90 47.21 11.09
C THR A 39 -43.04 48.17 10.28
N PHE A 40 -42.05 47.69 9.51
CA PHE A 40 -41.64 48.30 8.23
C PHE A 40 -41.24 47.22 7.19
N PRO A 41 -41.40 47.48 5.87
CA PRO A 41 -41.63 46.47 4.85
C PRO A 41 -40.42 46.18 3.94
N ARG A 42 -40.57 45.10 3.17
CA ARG A 42 -39.83 44.76 1.95
C ARG A 42 -39.83 45.93 0.95
N ILE A 43 -38.68 46.18 0.30
CA ILE A 43 -38.46 46.49 -1.13
C ILE A 43 -37.03 47.07 -1.28
N LEU A 44 -36.15 46.34 -1.98
CA LEU A 44 -35.04 46.80 -2.86
C LEU A 44 -33.95 45.72 -2.97
N LEU A 45 -34.15 44.77 -3.89
CA LEU A 45 -33.06 43.97 -4.46
C LEU A 45 -33.47 43.60 -5.89
N ALA A 46 -33.38 44.59 -6.79
CA ALA A 46 -33.67 44.43 -8.20
C ALA A 46 -32.92 45.50 -9.02
N VAL A 47 -31.58 45.55 -8.92
CA VAL A 47 -30.72 46.28 -9.88
C VAL A 47 -29.38 45.56 -10.20
N GLY A 48 -28.98 44.52 -9.45
CA GLY A 48 -27.67 43.87 -9.67
C GLY A 48 -27.60 42.78 -10.76
N VAL A 49 -28.73 42.32 -11.29
CA VAL A 49 -28.77 41.08 -12.12
C VAL A 49 -28.86 41.35 -13.64
N ILE A 50 -29.09 42.60 -14.07
CA ILE A 50 -29.32 42.92 -15.49
C ILE A 50 -28.06 43.46 -16.21
N ALA A 51 -26.95 43.74 -15.50
CA ALA A 51 -25.72 44.22 -16.13
C ALA A 51 -24.75 43.11 -16.59
N CYS A 52 -24.88 41.88 -16.08
CA CYS A 52 -23.99 40.76 -16.48
C CYS A 52 -24.45 39.99 -17.73
N LEU A 53 -25.67 40.24 -18.24
CA LEU A 53 -26.22 39.53 -19.41
C LEU A 53 -25.91 40.21 -20.76
N LEU A 54 -25.20 41.34 -20.79
CA LEU A 54 -24.94 42.11 -22.03
C LEU A 54 -23.45 42.36 -22.34
N ALA A 55 -22.51 41.80 -21.57
CA ALA A 55 -21.09 41.87 -21.89
C ALA A 55 -20.51 40.46 -22.05
N GLY A 56 -20.42 39.99 -23.29
CA GLY A 56 -19.76 38.73 -23.65
C GLY A 56 -18.27 38.79 -23.36
N PHE A 57 -17.90 38.51 -22.11
CA PHE A 57 -16.53 38.31 -21.68
C PHE A 57 -16.21 36.81 -21.68
N ALA A 58 -15.21 36.45 -22.49
CA ALA A 58 -14.49 35.19 -22.34
C ALA A 58 -13.96 35.08 -20.90
N MET A 59 -14.16 33.93 -20.27
CA MET A 59 -13.60 33.62 -18.96
C MET A 59 -12.07 33.75 -19.02
N PRO A 60 -11.43 34.56 -18.15
CA PRO A 60 -10.00 34.46 -17.97
C PRO A 60 -9.71 33.28 -17.04
N ASP A 61 -9.31 32.15 -17.61
CA ASP A 61 -8.60 31.08 -16.91
C ASP A 61 -7.26 31.62 -16.42
N ARG A 62 -7.26 32.19 -15.20
CA ARG A 62 -6.11 32.33 -14.26
C ARG A 62 -6.41 33.12 -12.98
N CYS A 63 -7.67 33.44 -12.66
CA CYS A 63 -8.05 34.05 -11.39
C CYS A 63 -8.93 33.10 -10.54
N SER A 64 -8.30 32.29 -9.68
CA SER A 64 -9.00 31.71 -8.50
C SER A 64 -8.09 31.37 -7.31
N ALA A 65 -6.76 31.37 -7.44
CA ALA A 65 -5.89 31.12 -6.29
C ALA A 65 -5.92 32.23 -5.22
N ALA A 66 -6.33 33.46 -5.54
CA ALA A 66 -6.27 34.58 -4.59
C ALA A 66 -7.43 34.60 -3.57
N GLU A 67 -8.64 34.18 -3.97
CA GLU A 67 -9.83 34.17 -3.10
C GLU A 67 -9.77 33.03 -2.07
N ASP A 68 -9.23 31.87 -2.47
CA ASP A 68 -9.14 30.69 -1.60
C ASP A 68 -8.17 30.88 -0.42
N TRP A 69 -7.06 31.61 -0.59
CA TRP A 69 -6.07 31.75 0.48
C TRP A 69 -6.52 32.66 1.62
N ASP A 70 -7.35 33.67 1.35
CA ASP A 70 -7.91 34.52 2.40
C ASP A 70 -9.02 33.81 3.18
N ALA A 71 -9.86 33.05 2.47
CA ALA A 71 -10.85 32.17 3.09
C ALA A 71 -10.18 31.06 3.91
N ALA A 72 -9.13 30.44 3.38
CA ALA A 72 -8.36 29.39 4.08
C ALA A 72 -7.63 29.92 5.32
N TRP A 73 -7.18 31.19 5.31
CA TRP A 73 -6.58 31.80 6.49
C TRP A 73 -7.57 32.01 7.63
N ALA A 74 -8.85 32.22 7.32
CA ALA A 74 -9.89 32.52 8.31
C ALA A 74 -10.25 31.32 9.21
N THR A 75 -9.84 30.10 8.84
CA THR A 75 -10.11 28.88 9.61
C THR A 75 -8.80 28.16 9.99
N PRO A 76 -8.80 27.32 11.05
CA PRO A 76 -7.67 26.44 11.33
C PRO A 76 -7.28 25.58 10.12
N PRO A 77 -6.00 25.21 9.96
CA PRO A 77 -5.59 24.45 8.78
C PRO A 77 -6.32 23.10 8.73
N THR A 78 -6.97 22.83 7.60
CA THR A 78 -7.68 21.56 7.31
C THR A 78 -6.95 20.71 6.27
N GLY A 79 -5.92 21.25 5.62
CA GLY A 79 -5.06 20.63 4.63
C GLY A 79 -3.94 21.59 4.20
N THR A 80 -3.15 21.21 3.20
CA THR A 80 -2.23 22.12 2.49
C THR A 80 -2.98 22.95 1.46
N LEU A 81 -2.47 24.14 1.14
CA LEU A 81 -2.95 24.97 0.03
C LEU A 81 -2.20 24.69 -1.28
N ARG A 82 -1.19 23.81 -1.26
CA ARG A 82 -0.39 23.44 -2.43
C ARG A 82 -0.94 22.21 -3.12
N HIS A 83 -1.85 22.42 -4.07
CA HIS A 83 -2.40 21.38 -4.92
C HIS A 83 -1.75 21.38 -6.31
N PRO A 84 -1.61 20.20 -6.95
CA PRO A 84 -1.19 20.12 -8.33
C PRO A 84 -2.30 20.60 -9.27
N ASP A 85 -1.93 20.91 -10.52
CA ASP A 85 -2.92 21.03 -11.59
C ASP A 85 -3.58 19.67 -11.85
N SER A 86 -4.87 19.69 -12.21
CA SER A 86 -5.57 18.46 -12.60
C SER A 86 -4.98 17.87 -13.88
N LEU A 87 -5.10 16.55 -14.08
CA LEU A 87 -4.67 15.92 -15.34
C LEU A 87 -5.33 16.58 -16.57
N GLU A 88 -6.59 16.98 -16.44
CA GLU A 88 -7.31 17.68 -17.50
C GLU A 88 -6.67 19.03 -17.82
N THR A 89 -6.36 19.83 -16.81
CA THR A 89 -5.65 21.11 -16.95
C THR A 89 -4.30 20.89 -17.64
N LEU A 90 -3.55 19.88 -17.21
CA LEU A 90 -2.24 19.55 -17.78
C LEU A 90 -2.34 19.10 -19.24
N LEU A 91 -3.30 18.24 -19.60
CA LEU A 91 -3.53 17.80 -20.97
C LEU A 91 -3.97 18.95 -21.88
N ARG A 92 -4.84 19.85 -21.40
CA ARG A 92 -5.27 21.05 -22.16
C ARG A 92 -4.13 22.04 -22.38
N ALA A 93 -3.17 22.11 -21.45
CA ALA A 93 -2.01 22.99 -21.55
C ALA A 93 -0.87 22.43 -22.41
N ALA A 94 -0.84 21.11 -22.65
CA ALA A 94 0.18 20.47 -23.46
C ALA A 94 0.05 20.83 -24.94
N ASP A 95 1.18 20.85 -25.65
CA ASP A 95 1.19 21.10 -27.10
C ASP A 95 0.49 19.94 -27.85
N PRO A 96 -0.49 20.22 -28.73
CA PRO A 96 -1.21 19.17 -29.44
C PRO A 96 -0.31 18.22 -30.25
N SER A 97 0.78 18.73 -30.85
CA SER A 97 1.69 17.90 -31.64
C SER A 97 2.53 16.98 -30.77
N ASP A 98 2.94 17.44 -29.58
CA ASP A 98 3.58 16.60 -28.57
C ASP A 98 2.60 15.52 -28.07
N LEU A 99 1.34 15.86 -27.80
CA LEU A 99 0.32 14.87 -27.42
C LEU A 99 0.11 13.82 -28.50
N VAL A 100 0.04 14.21 -29.77
CA VAL A 100 -0.05 13.25 -30.89
C VAL A 100 1.15 12.31 -30.91
N ARG A 101 2.38 12.82 -30.69
CA ARG A 101 3.59 11.99 -30.59
C ARG A 101 3.48 11.01 -29.42
N GLU A 102 3.14 11.48 -28.22
CA GLU A 102 3.02 10.61 -27.04
C GLU A 102 1.94 9.53 -27.22
N VAL A 103 0.80 9.88 -27.84
CA VAL A 103 -0.26 8.91 -28.17
C VAL A 103 0.23 7.86 -29.15
N GLN A 104 0.99 8.24 -30.18
CA GLN A 104 1.55 7.31 -31.15
C GLN A 104 2.61 6.38 -30.55
N GLU A 105 3.43 6.91 -29.63
CA GLU A 105 4.55 6.17 -29.04
C GLU A 105 4.13 5.30 -27.85
N ARG A 106 3.09 5.69 -27.10
CA ARG A 106 2.71 5.05 -25.82
C ARG A 106 1.27 4.53 -25.77
N GLY A 107 0.41 4.97 -26.68
CA GLY A 107 -0.98 4.53 -26.73
C GLY A 107 -1.15 3.18 -27.42
N ASP A 108 -2.02 2.34 -26.87
CA ASP A 108 -2.39 1.05 -27.45
C ASP A 108 -3.86 1.05 -27.90
N PRO A 109 -4.13 0.96 -29.21
CA PRO A 109 -5.49 0.94 -29.75
C PRO A 109 -6.36 -0.20 -29.20
N ARG A 110 -5.80 -1.36 -28.85
CA ARG A 110 -6.56 -2.50 -28.31
C ARG A 110 -7.06 -2.20 -26.90
N ARG A 111 -6.18 -1.64 -26.05
CA ARG A 111 -6.56 -1.16 -24.71
C ARG A 111 -7.49 0.05 -24.81
N GLY A 112 -7.25 0.91 -25.79
CA GLY A 112 -8.11 2.06 -26.09
C GLY A 112 -9.53 1.67 -26.46
N ALA A 113 -9.69 0.57 -27.19
CA ALA A 113 -10.99 0.01 -27.50
C ALA A 113 -11.74 -0.40 -26.22
N LEU A 114 -11.05 -1.00 -25.23
CA LEU A 114 -11.68 -1.30 -23.94
C LEU A 114 -12.15 -0.02 -23.23
N VAL A 115 -11.37 1.06 -23.25
CA VAL A 115 -11.80 2.36 -22.71
C VAL A 115 -13.01 2.89 -23.48
N TYR A 116 -13.00 2.83 -24.81
CA TYR A 116 -14.10 3.28 -25.67
C TYR A 116 -15.43 2.56 -25.41
N TYR A 117 -15.37 1.24 -25.18
CA TYR A 117 -16.55 0.39 -24.99
C TYR A 117 -17.01 0.27 -23.53
N ARG A 118 -16.10 0.33 -22.55
CA ARG A 118 -16.40 0.06 -21.13
C ARG A 118 -16.39 1.28 -20.23
N SER A 119 -15.72 2.38 -20.60
CA SER A 119 -15.61 3.53 -19.70
C SER A 119 -16.96 4.18 -19.45
N ALA A 120 -17.08 4.83 -18.30
CA ALA A 120 -18.24 5.65 -17.96
C ALA A 120 -18.40 6.88 -18.89
N ALA A 121 -17.40 7.21 -19.71
CA ALA A 121 -17.51 8.22 -20.76
C ALA A 121 -18.44 7.79 -21.90
N ALA A 122 -18.79 6.49 -21.99
CA ALA A 122 -19.82 5.95 -22.87
C ALA A 122 -19.63 6.28 -24.37
N CYS A 123 -18.37 6.38 -24.84
CA CYS A 123 -18.05 6.81 -26.22
C CYS A 123 -18.82 6.00 -27.28
N SER A 124 -18.90 4.67 -27.12
CA SER A 124 -19.65 3.77 -28.02
C SER A 124 -21.17 3.99 -28.06
N ARG A 125 -21.75 4.73 -27.10
CA ARG A 125 -23.18 5.08 -27.08
C ARG A 125 -23.51 6.30 -27.92
N CYS A 126 -22.50 7.07 -28.34
CA CYS A 126 -22.67 8.27 -29.18
C CYS A 126 -21.97 8.14 -30.53
N HIS A 127 -20.87 7.39 -30.59
CA HIS A 127 -20.06 7.23 -31.79
C HIS A 127 -20.16 5.81 -32.35
N GLY A 128 -20.26 5.71 -33.67
CA GLY A 128 -20.10 4.45 -34.39
C GLY A 128 -18.63 4.18 -34.73
N ASP A 129 -18.32 2.91 -34.97
CA ASP A 129 -17.02 2.45 -35.49
C ASP A 129 -17.18 1.58 -36.76
N GLY A 130 -18.26 1.79 -37.52
CA GLY A 130 -18.53 1.13 -38.81
C GLY A 130 -19.66 0.10 -38.83
N ASP A 131 -20.16 -0.38 -37.67
CA ASP A 131 -21.25 -1.40 -37.63
C ASP A 131 -22.66 -0.79 -37.68
N ALA A 132 -22.87 0.41 -37.11
CA ALA A 132 -24.11 1.16 -37.20
C ALA A 132 -23.89 2.66 -36.92
N PRO A 133 -24.33 3.58 -37.78
CA PRO A 133 -24.24 5.01 -37.52
C PRO A 133 -25.16 5.39 -36.35
N ASN A 134 -24.60 6.09 -35.36
CA ASN A 134 -25.35 6.62 -34.25
C ASN A 134 -25.80 8.05 -34.57
N PRO A 135 -27.07 8.42 -34.31
CA PRO A 135 -27.55 9.76 -34.59
C PRO A 135 -26.86 10.88 -33.79
N LEU A 136 -26.14 10.57 -32.71
CA LEU A 136 -25.59 11.55 -31.75
C LEU A 136 -24.23 12.12 -32.08
N GLY A 137 -23.38 11.32 -32.73
CA GLY A 137 -21.99 11.66 -32.99
C GLY A 137 -21.55 11.13 -34.35
N PRO A 138 -20.47 11.68 -34.92
CA PRO A 138 -19.91 11.16 -36.16
C PRO A 138 -19.46 9.71 -36.00
N ASP A 139 -19.69 8.92 -37.06
CA ASP A 139 -19.10 7.59 -37.19
C ASP A 139 -17.60 7.74 -37.41
N LEU A 140 -16.83 7.28 -36.42
CA LEU A 140 -15.38 7.43 -36.38
C LEU A 140 -14.74 6.75 -37.58
N ALA A 141 -15.29 5.63 -38.05
CA ALA A 141 -14.74 4.87 -39.16
C ALA A 141 -14.93 5.54 -40.54
N THR A 142 -15.68 6.64 -40.60
CA THR A 142 -15.97 7.38 -41.84
C THR A 142 -15.26 8.73 -41.93
N LEU A 143 -14.51 9.11 -40.89
CA LEU A 143 -13.86 10.42 -40.80
C LEU A 143 -12.75 10.61 -41.85
N GLY A 144 -11.97 9.56 -42.12
CA GLY A 144 -10.87 9.60 -43.10
C GLY A 144 -9.77 10.62 -42.76
N ASP A 145 -8.98 10.98 -43.77
CA ASP A 145 -7.85 11.92 -43.62
C ASP A 145 -8.28 13.40 -43.47
N GLU A 146 -9.59 13.69 -43.57
CA GLU A 146 -10.12 15.05 -43.42
C GLU A 146 -10.00 15.59 -41.98
N VAL A 147 -9.88 14.70 -40.99
CA VAL A 147 -9.72 15.05 -39.58
C VAL A 147 -8.33 14.64 -39.10
N THR A 148 -7.54 15.63 -38.70
CA THR A 148 -6.18 15.43 -38.18
C THR A 148 -6.19 14.79 -36.79
N ALA A 149 -5.08 14.17 -36.37
CA ALA A 149 -4.98 13.57 -35.04
C ALA A 149 -5.09 14.63 -33.93
N GLU A 150 -4.53 15.81 -34.18
CA GLU A 150 -4.61 16.99 -33.34
C GLU A 150 -6.07 17.41 -33.12
N GLN A 151 -6.89 17.41 -34.19
CA GLN A 151 -8.31 17.73 -34.09
C GLN A 151 -9.10 16.67 -33.32
N LEU A 152 -8.74 15.39 -33.41
CA LEU A 152 -9.38 14.31 -32.63
C LEU A 152 -9.05 14.43 -31.14
N ILE A 153 -7.78 14.69 -30.81
CA ILE A 153 -7.34 14.93 -29.43
C ILE A 153 -8.03 16.19 -28.87
N GLU A 154 -8.07 17.27 -29.65
CA GLU A 154 -8.75 18.52 -29.27
C GLU A 154 -10.25 18.28 -29.05
N ALA A 155 -10.92 17.48 -29.87
CA ALA A 155 -12.34 17.18 -29.69
C ALA A 155 -12.62 16.37 -28.40
N ILE A 156 -11.68 15.53 -27.95
CA ILE A 156 -11.81 14.81 -26.67
C ILE A 156 -11.58 15.75 -25.48
N LEU A 157 -10.59 16.65 -25.58
CA LEU A 157 -10.22 17.56 -24.50
C LEU A 157 -11.13 18.78 -24.39
N LEU A 158 -11.65 19.26 -25.51
CA LEU A 158 -12.40 20.51 -25.65
C LEU A 158 -13.61 20.31 -26.60
N PRO A 159 -14.62 19.51 -26.24
CA PRO A 159 -15.68 19.09 -27.17
C PRO A 159 -16.51 20.23 -27.76
N SER A 160 -16.65 21.34 -27.02
CA SER A 160 -17.40 22.53 -27.45
C SER A 160 -16.56 23.54 -28.23
N LYS A 161 -15.23 23.36 -28.36
CA LYS A 161 -14.36 24.31 -29.07
C LYS A 161 -14.63 24.33 -30.57
N ARG A 162 -14.98 23.17 -31.15
CA ARG A 162 -15.34 23.03 -32.57
C ARG A 162 -16.37 21.92 -32.75
N ILE A 163 -17.61 22.30 -33.00
CA ILE A 163 -18.69 21.36 -33.28
C ILE A 163 -18.73 21.09 -34.79
N ARG A 164 -18.73 19.81 -35.21
CA ARG A 164 -18.80 19.44 -36.62
C ARG A 164 -20.16 19.83 -37.21
N PRO A 165 -20.22 20.43 -38.43
CA PRO A 165 -21.48 20.76 -39.07
C PRO A 165 -22.43 19.55 -39.15
N GLY A 166 -23.70 19.77 -38.78
CA GLY A 166 -24.73 18.72 -38.71
C GLY A 166 -24.85 18.02 -37.36
N TYR A 167 -23.95 18.30 -36.41
CA TYR A 167 -24.03 17.86 -35.00
C TYR A 167 -24.28 19.03 -34.03
N GLU A 168 -24.60 20.20 -34.56
CA GLU A 168 -24.92 21.40 -33.78
C GLU A 168 -26.27 21.22 -33.07
N THR A 169 -26.28 21.52 -31.77
CA THR A 169 -27.54 21.60 -31.02
C THR A 169 -28.10 23.00 -31.14
N VAL A 170 -29.40 23.11 -31.34
CA VAL A 170 -30.11 24.39 -31.35
C VAL A 170 -31.08 24.47 -30.19
N SER A 171 -31.29 25.69 -29.70
CA SER A 171 -32.39 26.06 -28.83
C SER A 171 -33.46 26.75 -29.67
N VAL A 172 -34.65 26.15 -29.70
CA VAL A 172 -35.83 26.68 -30.36
C VAL A 172 -36.75 27.25 -29.29
N LEU A 173 -37.00 28.56 -29.37
CA LEU A 173 -38.04 29.24 -28.60
C LEU A 173 -39.31 29.26 -29.46
N THR A 174 -40.37 28.64 -28.98
CA THR A 174 -41.67 28.65 -29.64
C THR A 174 -42.50 29.86 -29.22
N GLU A 175 -43.49 30.27 -30.03
CA GLU A 175 -44.37 31.41 -29.74
C GLU A 175 -45.19 31.25 -28.44
N ASP A 176 -45.41 30.01 -27.98
CA ASP A 176 -46.05 29.71 -26.69
C ASP A 176 -45.07 29.75 -25.50
N GLY A 177 -43.82 30.16 -25.73
CA GLY A 177 -42.79 30.37 -24.71
C GLY A 177 -42.05 29.11 -24.29
N GLN A 178 -42.15 27.99 -25.02
CA GLN A 178 -41.39 26.78 -24.72
C GLN A 178 -39.98 26.87 -25.30
N LEU A 179 -38.99 26.49 -24.49
CA LEU A 179 -37.60 26.36 -24.91
C LEU A 179 -37.29 24.89 -25.17
N ILE A 180 -37.07 24.54 -26.44
CA ILE A 180 -36.80 23.18 -26.88
C ILE A 180 -35.35 23.09 -27.35
N ALA A 181 -34.55 22.24 -26.72
CA ALA A 181 -33.17 21.96 -27.14
C ALA A 181 -33.12 20.65 -27.94
N GLY A 182 -32.46 20.67 -29.10
CA GLY A 182 -32.33 19.48 -29.93
C GLY A 182 -31.41 19.67 -31.12
N MET A 183 -31.03 18.57 -31.76
CA MET A 183 -30.16 18.58 -32.94
C MET A 183 -31.02 18.58 -34.21
N ILE A 184 -30.70 19.45 -35.18
CA ILE A 184 -31.47 19.54 -36.42
C ILE A 184 -31.21 18.28 -37.27
N ILE A 185 -32.23 17.45 -37.45
CA ILE A 185 -32.17 16.29 -38.36
C ILE A 185 -32.52 16.75 -39.79
N ARG A 186 -33.53 17.61 -39.90
CA ARG A 186 -34.06 18.11 -41.17
C ARG A 186 -34.70 19.48 -40.96
N GLN A 187 -34.47 20.41 -41.89
CA GLN A 187 -35.19 21.68 -41.96
C GLN A 187 -35.61 21.95 -43.40
N ASP A 188 -36.86 22.35 -43.59
CA ASP A 188 -37.41 22.80 -44.88
C ASP A 188 -38.16 24.13 -44.70
N GLU A 189 -38.81 24.64 -45.74
CA GLU A 189 -39.50 25.94 -45.68
C GLU A 189 -40.69 25.96 -44.69
N GLU A 190 -41.26 24.79 -44.36
CA GLU A 190 -42.47 24.67 -43.54
C GLU A 190 -42.17 24.24 -42.10
N GLN A 191 -41.18 23.38 -41.87
CA GLN A 191 -40.92 22.77 -40.56
C GLN A 191 -39.44 22.64 -40.21
N VAL A 192 -39.17 22.62 -38.91
CA VAL A 192 -37.88 22.21 -38.33
C VAL A 192 -38.10 20.91 -37.57
N VAL A 193 -37.34 19.87 -37.94
CA VAL A 193 -37.34 18.58 -37.26
C VAL A 193 -36.10 18.45 -36.40
N LEU A 194 -36.30 18.41 -35.09
CA LEU A 194 -35.25 18.21 -34.10
C LEU A 194 -35.25 16.78 -33.60
N ARG A 195 -34.07 16.26 -33.29
CA ARG A 195 -33.90 15.16 -32.35
C ARG A 195 -33.92 15.76 -30.95
N ASP A 196 -34.88 15.36 -30.12
CA ASP A 196 -35.01 15.84 -28.74
C ASP A 196 -33.72 15.52 -27.96
N ALA A 197 -33.09 16.52 -27.33
CA ALA A 197 -31.86 16.31 -26.57
C ALA A 197 -32.05 15.41 -25.34
N THR A 198 -33.29 15.23 -24.86
CA THR A 198 -33.63 14.43 -23.67
C THR A 198 -34.17 13.04 -23.97
N ASP A 199 -34.62 12.79 -25.20
CA ASP A 199 -35.04 11.49 -25.71
C ASP A 199 -34.68 11.34 -27.19
N LEU A 200 -33.59 10.65 -27.44
CA LEU A 200 -32.97 10.56 -28.76
C LEU A 200 -33.76 9.72 -29.77
N THR A 201 -34.77 8.99 -29.30
CA THR A 201 -35.69 8.25 -30.16
C THR A 201 -36.86 9.10 -30.65
N LYS A 202 -37.02 10.29 -30.07
CA LYS A 202 -38.14 11.20 -30.32
C LYS A 202 -37.74 12.30 -31.29
N GLU A 203 -38.40 12.31 -32.44
CA GLU A 203 -38.34 13.42 -33.38
C GLU A 203 -39.42 14.45 -33.02
N LEU A 204 -39.01 15.68 -32.79
CA LEU A 204 -39.89 16.82 -32.58
C LEU A 204 -40.03 17.57 -33.90
N ARG A 205 -41.25 17.60 -34.44
CA ARG A 205 -41.58 18.38 -35.63
C ARG A 205 -42.24 19.67 -35.16
N ILE A 206 -41.60 20.80 -35.46
CA ILE A 206 -42.07 22.13 -35.07
C ILE A 206 -42.31 22.90 -36.36
N ASN A 207 -43.54 23.40 -36.57
CA ASN A 207 -43.83 24.24 -37.72
C ASN A 207 -43.06 25.56 -37.57
N ARG A 208 -42.50 26.08 -38.66
CA ARG A 208 -41.77 27.36 -38.60
C ARG A 208 -42.64 28.54 -38.14
N SER A 209 -43.96 28.46 -38.36
CA SER A 209 -44.92 29.46 -37.85
C SER A 209 -45.04 29.47 -36.33
N GLU A 210 -44.62 28.41 -35.65
CA GLU A 210 -44.67 28.28 -34.18
C GLU A 210 -43.33 28.68 -33.54
N ILE A 211 -42.33 29.08 -34.33
CA ILE A 211 -40.97 29.35 -33.87
C ILE A 211 -40.74 30.86 -33.79
N GLU A 212 -40.49 31.35 -32.59
CA GLU A 212 -40.08 32.74 -32.35
C GLU A 212 -38.58 32.94 -32.66
N ALA A 213 -37.72 32.02 -32.21
CA ALA A 213 -36.29 32.09 -32.45
C ALA A 213 -35.63 30.71 -32.46
N ILE A 214 -34.60 30.56 -33.31
CA ILE A 214 -33.67 29.42 -33.28
C ILE A 214 -32.28 29.97 -33.01
N ARG A 215 -31.61 29.47 -31.98
CA ARG A 215 -30.23 29.84 -31.64
C ARG A 215 -29.35 28.60 -31.58
N PRO A 216 -28.21 28.56 -32.28
CA PRO A 216 -27.22 27.52 -32.05
C PRO A 216 -26.72 27.62 -30.60
N LEU A 217 -26.56 26.47 -29.96
CA LEU A 217 -25.90 26.39 -28.67
C LEU A 217 -24.39 26.30 -28.90
N GLU A 218 -23.62 27.01 -28.08
CA GLU A 218 -22.16 26.95 -28.10
C GLU A 218 -21.63 25.66 -27.43
N THR A 219 -22.51 24.88 -26.79
CA THR A 219 -22.18 23.66 -26.06
C THR A 219 -22.47 22.41 -26.91
N SER A 220 -21.50 21.49 -26.97
CA SER A 220 -21.65 20.19 -27.63
C SER A 220 -22.53 19.22 -26.83
N LEU A 221 -23.12 18.22 -27.50
CA LEU A 221 -23.73 17.06 -26.83
C LEU A 221 -22.68 16.09 -26.26
N MET A 222 -21.45 16.14 -26.78
CA MET A 222 -20.32 15.48 -26.14
C MET A 222 -19.97 16.24 -24.85
N PRO A 223 -20.06 15.58 -23.67
CA PRO A 223 -19.86 16.25 -22.38
C PRO A 223 -18.46 16.82 -22.26
N ASP A 224 -18.32 17.97 -21.59
CA ASP A 224 -17.01 18.42 -21.10
C ASP A 224 -16.57 17.60 -19.87
N GLY A 225 -15.30 17.67 -19.47
CA GLY A 225 -14.81 16.97 -18.28
C GLY A 225 -14.72 15.45 -18.42
N LEU A 226 -14.36 14.95 -19.61
CA LEU A 226 -14.22 13.51 -19.89
C LEU A 226 -12.95 12.91 -19.27
N ILE A 227 -11.90 13.70 -19.07
CA ILE A 227 -10.60 13.23 -18.57
C ILE A 227 -10.69 12.60 -17.17
N PRO A 228 -11.36 13.20 -16.17
CA PRO A 228 -11.61 12.57 -14.88
C PRO A 228 -12.26 11.18 -14.98
N VAL A 229 -13.19 11.01 -15.92
CA VAL A 229 -13.92 9.75 -16.15
C VAL A 229 -13.04 8.69 -16.84
N ILE A 230 -12.16 9.11 -17.73
CA ILE A 230 -11.13 8.27 -18.35
C ILE A 230 -10.08 7.84 -17.30
N GLY A 231 -9.83 8.69 -16.30
CA GLY A 231 -9.20 8.34 -15.03
C GLY A 231 -7.67 8.32 -15.01
N SER A 232 -6.99 8.22 -16.16
CA SER A 232 -5.52 8.28 -16.19
C SER A 232 -4.95 8.73 -17.54
N GLN A 233 -3.72 9.24 -17.52
CA GLN A 233 -2.96 9.60 -18.73
C GLN A 233 -2.79 8.40 -19.68
N LYS A 234 -2.53 7.21 -19.14
CA LYS A 234 -2.48 5.94 -19.90
C LYS A 234 -3.79 5.68 -20.64
N ALA A 235 -4.91 5.71 -19.91
CA ALA A 235 -6.22 5.43 -20.51
C ALA A 235 -6.59 6.48 -21.57
N PHE A 236 -6.20 7.73 -21.38
CA PHE A 236 -6.36 8.79 -22.38
C PHE A 236 -5.53 8.51 -23.65
N TYR A 237 -4.25 8.18 -23.51
CA TYR A 237 -3.42 7.84 -24.67
C TYR A 237 -3.89 6.59 -25.41
N ASP A 238 -4.27 5.55 -24.67
CA ASP A 238 -4.86 4.34 -25.23
C ASP A 238 -6.14 4.68 -26.01
N LEU A 239 -7.08 5.44 -25.42
CA LEU A 239 -8.33 5.87 -26.08
C LEU A 239 -8.06 6.70 -27.34
N ALA A 240 -7.17 7.70 -27.25
CA ALA A 240 -6.82 8.54 -28.39
C ALA A 240 -6.18 7.72 -29.52
N ALA A 241 -5.31 6.74 -29.20
CA ALA A 241 -4.72 5.85 -30.19
C ALA A 241 -5.78 5.00 -30.91
N TYR A 242 -6.79 4.51 -30.19
CA TYR A 242 -7.93 3.81 -30.80
C TYR A 242 -8.73 4.73 -31.74
N VAL A 243 -9.15 5.91 -31.26
CA VAL A 243 -9.96 6.87 -32.04
C VAL A 243 -9.23 7.31 -33.31
N ILE A 244 -7.95 7.67 -33.20
CA ILE A 244 -7.10 8.04 -34.35
C ILE A 244 -6.94 6.86 -35.31
N GLY A 245 -6.68 5.67 -34.78
CA GLY A 245 -6.50 4.47 -35.58
C GLY A 245 -7.75 4.08 -36.36
N VAL A 246 -8.94 4.17 -35.75
CA VAL A 246 -10.23 3.91 -36.41
C VAL A 246 -10.54 4.99 -37.45
N ALA A 247 -10.31 6.26 -37.12
CA ALA A 247 -10.52 7.37 -38.05
C ALA A 247 -9.72 7.22 -39.36
N ARG A 248 -8.48 6.74 -39.26
CA ARG A 248 -7.57 6.54 -40.40
C ARG A 248 -7.78 5.20 -41.11
N GLY A 249 -8.02 4.13 -40.35
CA GLY A 249 -8.08 2.77 -40.87
C GLY A 249 -9.49 2.27 -41.22
N GLY A 250 -10.51 3.07 -40.94
CA GLY A 250 -11.92 2.78 -41.24
C GLY A 250 -12.46 1.53 -40.53
N PRO A 251 -13.54 0.92 -41.07
CA PRO A 251 -14.21 -0.22 -40.44
C PRO A 251 -13.30 -1.45 -40.23
N ALA A 252 -12.27 -1.61 -41.07
CA ALA A 252 -11.30 -2.69 -40.92
C ALA A 252 -10.46 -2.53 -39.65
N ALA A 253 -10.02 -1.31 -39.32
CA ALA A 253 -9.27 -1.04 -38.09
C ALA A 253 -10.15 -1.20 -36.84
N ALA A 254 -11.40 -0.72 -36.89
CA ALA A 254 -12.36 -0.93 -35.83
C ALA A 254 -12.58 -2.43 -35.54
N THR A 255 -12.82 -3.22 -36.58
CA THR A 255 -12.99 -4.68 -36.46
C THR A 255 -11.74 -5.35 -35.87
N ARG A 256 -10.54 -4.91 -36.28
CA ARG A 256 -9.26 -5.48 -35.83
C ARG A 256 -9.04 -5.32 -34.32
N TRP A 257 -9.42 -4.18 -33.74
CA TRP A 257 -9.17 -3.87 -32.34
C TRP A 257 -10.40 -4.00 -31.44
N LYS A 258 -11.55 -4.40 -31.99
CA LYS A 258 -12.79 -4.57 -31.23
C LYS A 258 -12.59 -5.62 -30.12
N PRO A 259 -12.92 -5.30 -28.86
CA PRO A 259 -12.95 -6.26 -27.76
C PRO A 259 -13.82 -7.46 -28.08
N THR A 260 -13.38 -8.65 -27.67
CA THR A 260 -14.18 -9.85 -27.85
C THR A 260 -15.46 -9.74 -27.02
N PRO A 261 -16.53 -10.48 -27.36
CA PRO A 261 -17.73 -10.50 -26.54
C PRO A 261 -17.46 -10.85 -25.07
N GLU A 262 -16.47 -11.72 -24.79
CA GLU A 262 -16.03 -12.06 -23.43
C GLU A 262 -15.34 -10.88 -22.75
N GLU A 263 -14.48 -10.16 -23.47
CA GLU A 263 -13.89 -8.89 -23.03
C GLU A 263 -14.90 -7.73 -23.01
N LEU A 264 -16.14 -7.92 -23.42
CA LEU A 264 -17.23 -6.95 -23.21
C LEU A 264 -18.31 -7.50 -22.27
N ALA A 265 -18.20 -8.78 -21.90
CA ALA A 265 -19.16 -9.44 -21.06
C ALA A 265 -19.15 -8.75 -19.70
N ILE A 266 -20.30 -8.15 -19.38
CA ILE A 266 -20.57 -7.64 -18.05
C ILE A 266 -20.90 -8.86 -17.21
N THR A 267 -20.06 -9.19 -16.23
CA THR A 267 -20.45 -10.18 -15.23
C THR A 267 -21.66 -9.64 -14.48
N ASP A 268 -22.77 -10.35 -14.50
CA ASP A 268 -23.90 -10.00 -13.64
C ASP A 268 -23.51 -10.35 -12.19
N ASP A 269 -22.99 -9.35 -11.49
CA ASP A 269 -22.55 -9.43 -10.10
C ASP A 269 -23.65 -8.97 -9.13
N ILE A 270 -24.91 -8.97 -9.61
CA ILE A 270 -26.11 -8.70 -8.82
C ILE A 270 -26.70 -9.99 -8.28
N GLU A 271 -26.49 -11.13 -8.96
CA GLU A 271 -27.02 -12.42 -8.55
C GLU A 271 -26.35 -12.89 -7.24
N ASN A 272 -27.16 -13.34 -6.26
CA ASN A 272 -26.71 -13.86 -4.95
C ASN A 272 -26.02 -12.84 -4.01
N LEU A 273 -26.25 -11.55 -4.20
CA LEU A 273 -25.74 -10.49 -3.31
C LEU A 273 -26.57 -10.33 -2.02
N ASP A 274 -25.92 -10.21 -0.85
CA ASP A 274 -26.56 -9.84 0.42
C ASP A 274 -26.82 -8.32 0.47
N HIS A 275 -27.78 -7.86 -0.33
CA HIS A 275 -28.17 -6.45 -0.39
C HIS A 275 -28.50 -5.88 0.99
N ALA A 276 -29.22 -6.65 1.82
CA ALA A 276 -29.65 -6.21 3.14
C ALA A 276 -28.47 -6.07 4.11
N GLY A 277 -27.53 -7.01 4.11
CA GLY A 277 -26.31 -6.96 4.91
C GLY A 277 -25.42 -5.77 4.53
N ILE A 278 -25.22 -5.54 3.23
CA ILE A 278 -24.43 -4.40 2.74
C ILE A 278 -25.04 -3.08 3.20
N ILE A 279 -26.35 -2.87 2.95
CA ILE A 279 -27.04 -1.62 3.32
C ILE A 279 -27.00 -1.39 4.84
N ARG A 280 -27.15 -2.43 5.66
CA ARG A 280 -27.04 -2.33 7.13
C ARG A 280 -25.62 -1.97 7.59
N GLY A 281 -24.59 -2.37 6.85
CA GLY A 281 -23.18 -2.18 7.20
C GLY A 281 -22.60 -0.81 6.84
N LEU A 282 -23.27 -0.05 5.97
CA LEU A 282 -22.81 1.26 5.51
C LEU A 282 -22.64 2.24 6.68
N ASN A 283 -21.45 2.83 6.78
CA ASN A 283 -21.08 3.76 7.84
C ASN A 283 -20.36 5.01 7.30
N ARG A 284 -19.81 5.85 8.19
CA ARG A 284 -19.13 7.10 7.80
C ARG A 284 -17.94 6.88 6.84
N ARG A 285 -17.21 5.76 6.96
CA ARG A 285 -16.13 5.44 6.01
C ARG A 285 -16.68 5.13 4.62
N ASP A 286 -17.79 4.41 4.56
CA ASP A 286 -18.49 4.11 3.30
C ASP A 286 -19.07 5.38 2.66
N PHE A 287 -19.51 6.35 3.47
CA PHE A 287 -19.91 7.67 2.97
C PHE A 287 -18.75 8.41 2.32
N THR A 288 -17.58 8.46 2.97
CA THR A 288 -16.38 9.10 2.40
C THR A 288 -15.85 8.37 1.17
N ALA A 289 -15.90 7.03 1.14
CA ALA A 289 -15.59 6.25 -0.04
C ALA A 289 -16.57 6.56 -1.19
N GLY A 290 -17.87 6.65 -0.88
CA GLY A 290 -18.91 7.03 -1.83
C GLY A 290 -18.75 8.43 -2.39
N GLU A 291 -18.30 9.40 -1.58
CA GLU A 291 -17.97 10.76 -2.01
C GLU A 291 -16.82 10.74 -3.03
N ALA A 292 -15.75 10.01 -2.74
CA ALA A 292 -14.62 9.87 -3.65
C ALA A 292 -15.04 9.21 -4.98
N ILE A 293 -15.89 8.18 -4.94
CA ILE A 293 -16.45 7.54 -6.14
C ILE A 293 -17.33 8.52 -6.92
N TYR A 294 -18.18 9.31 -6.25
CA TYR A 294 -19.02 10.31 -6.90
C TYR A 294 -18.20 11.37 -7.65
N GLN A 295 -17.19 11.91 -6.97
CA GLN A 295 -16.26 12.90 -7.54
C GLN A 295 -15.38 12.28 -8.63
N GLY A 296 -15.12 10.96 -8.59
CA GLY A 296 -14.38 10.27 -9.64
C GLY A 296 -15.20 9.98 -10.90
N TYR A 297 -16.47 9.57 -10.77
CA TYR A 297 -17.21 8.96 -11.87
C TYR A 297 -18.55 9.61 -12.22
N CYS A 298 -19.16 10.38 -11.30
CA CYS A 298 -20.55 10.84 -11.46
C CYS A 298 -20.67 12.34 -11.75
N TYR A 299 -19.78 13.16 -11.19
CA TYR A 299 -19.95 14.61 -11.22
C TYR A 299 -19.89 15.23 -12.62
N SER A 300 -19.12 14.66 -13.55
CA SER A 300 -18.97 15.19 -14.93
C SER A 300 -20.29 15.24 -15.68
N CYS A 301 -21.23 14.36 -15.33
CA CYS A 301 -22.58 14.35 -15.89
C CYS A 301 -23.58 15.10 -15.00
N HIS A 302 -23.46 14.94 -13.68
CA HIS A 302 -24.49 15.37 -12.72
C HIS A 302 -24.19 16.70 -11.99
N GLY A 303 -23.03 17.31 -12.24
CA GLY A 303 -22.53 18.48 -11.52
C GLY A 303 -21.84 18.12 -10.21
N LEU A 304 -20.86 18.92 -9.78
CA LEU A 304 -20.18 18.72 -8.49
C LEU A 304 -21.12 18.88 -7.29
N ASP A 305 -22.12 19.76 -7.43
CA ASP A 305 -23.17 20.01 -6.44
C ASP A 305 -24.33 19.00 -6.50
N GLY A 306 -24.29 18.07 -7.46
CA GLY A 306 -25.34 17.10 -7.77
C GLY A 306 -26.69 17.69 -8.18
N ASN A 307 -26.78 19.01 -8.35
CA ASN A 307 -28.03 19.75 -8.57
C ASN A 307 -28.03 20.58 -9.84
N THR A 308 -26.86 20.83 -10.41
CA THR A 308 -26.66 21.57 -11.66
C THR A 308 -25.97 20.64 -12.67
N PRO A 309 -26.73 19.75 -13.35
CA PRO A 309 -26.15 18.77 -14.25
C PRO A 309 -25.46 19.43 -15.44
N SER A 310 -24.25 18.97 -15.75
CA SER A 310 -23.48 19.41 -16.92
C SER A 310 -24.04 18.83 -18.22
N LEU A 311 -24.77 17.71 -18.14
CA LEU A 311 -25.52 17.15 -19.27
C LEU A 311 -27.01 17.45 -19.14
N ALA A 312 -27.61 17.96 -20.22
CA ALA A 312 -29.04 18.21 -20.31
C ALA A 312 -29.91 16.95 -20.05
N THR A 313 -29.34 15.76 -20.27
CA THR A 313 -29.98 14.46 -20.05
C THR A 313 -29.82 13.92 -18.64
N ALA A 314 -28.86 14.44 -17.86
CA ALA A 314 -28.61 14.03 -16.50
C ALA A 314 -29.61 14.68 -15.53
N ARG A 315 -29.92 13.98 -14.44
CA ARG A 315 -30.88 14.45 -13.42
C ARG A 315 -30.16 15.13 -12.26
N ALA A 316 -30.78 16.19 -11.77
CA ALA A 316 -30.39 16.87 -10.54
C ALA A 316 -30.93 16.10 -9.33
N PHE A 317 -30.04 15.53 -8.52
CA PHE A 317 -30.38 14.58 -7.44
C PHE A 317 -31.20 15.20 -6.31
N GLY A 318 -31.02 16.50 -6.03
CA GLY A 318 -31.72 17.19 -4.94
C GLY A 318 -32.94 17.99 -5.38
N THR A 319 -33.17 18.19 -6.68
CA THR A 319 -34.30 18.99 -7.19
C THR A 319 -35.23 18.27 -8.17
N GLN A 320 -34.82 17.14 -8.75
CA GLN A 320 -35.63 16.35 -9.70
C GLN A 320 -35.78 14.90 -9.23
N ARG A 321 -37.00 14.36 -9.37
CA ARG A 321 -37.23 12.94 -9.03
C ARG A 321 -36.48 12.00 -9.96
N LEU A 322 -35.94 10.91 -9.42
CA LEU A 322 -35.23 9.91 -10.23
C LEU A 322 -36.22 9.01 -10.95
N LYS A 323 -36.11 8.98 -12.29
CA LYS A 323 -37.01 8.26 -13.20
C LYS A 323 -37.14 6.76 -12.89
N TYR A 324 -36.10 6.16 -12.29
CA TYR A 324 -35.99 4.72 -12.07
C TYR A 324 -36.05 4.30 -10.60
N GLY A 325 -36.35 5.24 -9.70
CA GLY A 325 -36.43 5.02 -8.27
C GLY A 325 -35.28 5.65 -7.50
N GLU A 326 -35.54 5.94 -6.23
CA GLU A 326 -34.70 6.76 -5.34
C GLU A 326 -34.25 5.99 -4.08
N ASP A 327 -34.79 4.78 -3.90
CA ASP A 327 -34.37 3.87 -2.84
C ASP A 327 -33.00 3.21 -3.17
N PRO A 328 -32.25 2.76 -2.15
CA PRO A 328 -30.90 2.26 -2.35
C PRO A 328 -30.77 1.16 -3.39
N TYR A 329 -31.70 0.21 -3.41
CA TYR A 329 -31.65 -0.93 -4.32
C TYR A 329 -31.94 -0.53 -5.77
N ARG A 330 -32.89 0.36 -6.02
CA ARG A 330 -33.18 0.84 -7.39
C ARG A 330 -32.10 1.76 -7.93
N MET A 331 -31.51 2.59 -7.07
CA MET A 331 -30.33 3.37 -7.45
C MET A 331 -29.14 2.44 -7.75
N PHE A 332 -28.92 1.42 -6.93
CA PHE A 332 -27.94 0.37 -7.21
C PHE A 332 -28.19 -0.28 -8.57
N LEU A 333 -29.42 -0.73 -8.87
CA LEU A 333 -29.75 -1.32 -10.18
C LEU A 333 -29.50 -0.36 -11.35
N THR A 334 -29.73 0.94 -11.16
CA THR A 334 -29.43 1.95 -12.18
C THR A 334 -27.94 2.03 -12.45
N LEU A 335 -27.10 2.01 -11.40
CA LEU A 335 -25.64 1.93 -11.55
C LEU A 335 -25.21 0.59 -12.15
N SER A 336 -25.84 -0.52 -11.77
CA SER A 336 -25.41 -1.86 -12.19
C SER A 336 -25.77 -2.19 -13.63
N ARG A 337 -26.94 -1.74 -14.11
CA ARG A 337 -27.46 -2.06 -15.44
C ARG A 337 -27.36 -0.91 -16.44
N GLY A 338 -27.12 0.31 -15.94
CA GLY A 338 -27.24 1.52 -16.74
C GLY A 338 -28.70 1.80 -17.10
N ASN A 339 -28.99 3.02 -17.57
CA ASN A 339 -30.31 3.36 -18.08
C ASN A 339 -30.29 4.60 -18.97
N GLY A 340 -30.98 4.55 -20.11
CA GLY A 340 -30.91 5.60 -21.13
C GLY A 340 -29.47 5.78 -21.64
N LEU A 341 -28.92 6.99 -21.51
CA LEU A 341 -27.54 7.32 -21.89
C LEU A 341 -26.51 7.06 -20.78
N MET A 342 -26.97 6.75 -19.56
CA MET A 342 -26.08 6.40 -18.46
C MET A 342 -25.62 4.95 -18.63
N ALA A 343 -24.32 4.76 -18.87
CA ALA A 343 -23.71 3.44 -18.94
C ALA A 343 -23.71 2.75 -17.56
N PRO A 344 -23.76 1.40 -17.51
CA PRO A 344 -23.55 0.66 -16.27
C PRO A 344 -22.15 0.90 -15.71
N MET A 345 -22.05 1.13 -14.41
CA MET A 345 -20.81 1.31 -13.64
C MET A 345 -20.16 -0.04 -13.31
N THR A 346 -19.85 -0.82 -14.35
CA THR A 346 -19.33 -2.20 -14.23
C THR A 346 -17.92 -2.29 -13.66
N GLN A 347 -17.20 -1.17 -13.61
CA GLN A 347 -15.89 -1.04 -12.99
C GLN A 347 -15.94 -1.02 -11.45
N LEU A 348 -17.10 -0.74 -10.87
CA LEU A 348 -17.30 -0.70 -9.43
C LEU A 348 -17.82 -2.05 -8.94
N THR A 349 -17.28 -2.54 -7.83
CA THR A 349 -17.82 -3.69 -7.11
C THR A 349 -19.26 -3.40 -6.63
N PRO A 350 -20.06 -4.44 -6.32
CA PRO A 350 -21.38 -4.23 -5.74
C PRO A 350 -21.35 -3.36 -4.47
N LYS A 351 -20.35 -3.55 -3.60
CA LYS A 351 -20.19 -2.71 -2.40
C LYS A 351 -19.90 -1.24 -2.74
N GLU A 352 -19.00 -0.96 -3.67
CA GLU A 352 -18.67 0.41 -4.10
C GLU A 352 -19.88 1.13 -4.74
N ARG A 353 -20.70 0.42 -5.53
CA ARG A 353 -21.96 0.96 -6.04
C ARG A 353 -22.91 1.35 -4.89
N TYR A 354 -22.99 0.57 -3.83
CA TYR A 354 -23.75 0.95 -2.63
C TYR A 354 -23.13 2.12 -1.86
N GLN A 355 -21.81 2.25 -1.81
CA GLN A 355 -21.12 3.38 -1.18
C GLN A 355 -21.47 4.70 -1.87
N VAL A 356 -21.41 4.76 -3.21
CA VAL A 356 -21.79 5.99 -3.94
C VAL A 356 -23.28 6.27 -3.84
N VAL A 357 -24.14 5.25 -3.82
CA VAL A 357 -25.58 5.41 -3.54
C VAL A 357 -25.79 5.99 -2.14
N HIS A 358 -25.05 5.51 -1.14
CA HIS A 358 -25.11 6.05 0.22
C HIS A 358 -24.78 7.53 0.23
N TYR A 359 -23.67 7.93 -0.39
CA TYR A 359 -23.27 9.33 -0.49
C TYR A 359 -24.34 10.19 -1.18
N ILE A 360 -24.78 9.82 -2.39
CA ILE A 360 -25.79 10.59 -3.15
C ILE A 360 -27.07 10.77 -2.34
N ARG A 361 -27.53 9.71 -1.66
CA ARG A 361 -28.76 9.75 -0.88
C ARG A 361 -28.64 10.67 0.33
N GLU A 362 -27.58 10.51 1.12
CA GLU A 362 -27.36 11.33 2.32
C GLU A 362 -27.07 12.80 1.99
N GLN A 363 -26.28 13.06 0.93
CA GLN A 363 -25.82 14.41 0.59
C GLN A 363 -26.84 15.21 -0.24
N PHE A 364 -27.60 14.58 -1.14
CA PHE A 364 -28.45 15.30 -2.10
C PHE A 364 -29.94 14.93 -1.99
N VAL A 365 -30.28 13.64 -2.07
CA VAL A 365 -31.68 13.19 -2.17
C VAL A 365 -32.47 13.47 -0.89
N LYS A 366 -31.90 13.15 0.28
CA LYS A 366 -32.56 13.39 1.58
C LYS A 366 -32.71 14.89 1.89
N PRO A 367 -31.69 15.75 1.74
CA PRO A 367 -31.88 17.20 1.88
C PRO A 367 -32.92 17.78 0.92
N GLY A 368 -33.00 17.24 -0.32
CA GLY A 368 -33.98 17.62 -1.33
C GLY A 368 -35.41 17.13 -1.08
N LYS A 369 -35.63 16.22 -0.12
CA LYS A 369 -36.93 15.60 0.20
C LYS A 369 -37.61 14.92 -0.99
N LEU A 370 -36.82 14.34 -1.89
CA LEU A 370 -37.33 13.72 -3.11
C LEU A 370 -37.79 12.27 -2.90
N ASP A 371 -37.18 11.57 -1.95
CA ASP A 371 -37.56 10.22 -1.54
C ASP A 371 -37.50 10.04 -0.02
N GLU A 372 -38.60 9.51 0.53
CA GLU A 372 -38.79 9.23 1.96
C GLU A 372 -39.00 7.74 2.22
N THR A 373 -38.55 6.84 1.34
CA THR A 373 -38.62 5.39 1.61
C THR A 373 -37.81 5.04 2.86
N PRO A 374 -38.44 4.62 3.98
CA PRO A 374 -37.72 4.28 5.20
C PRO A 374 -36.95 2.98 4.97
N ILE A 375 -35.64 2.99 5.22
CA ILE A 375 -34.81 1.77 5.21
C ILE A 375 -35.02 1.08 6.56
N ASP A 376 -36.18 0.44 6.73
CA ASP A 376 -36.54 -0.32 7.92
C ASP A 376 -36.39 -1.83 7.69
N THR A 377 -36.70 -2.62 8.71
CA THR A 377 -36.63 -4.08 8.62
C THR A 377 -37.50 -4.62 7.48
N ALA A 378 -38.69 -4.03 7.24
CA ALA A 378 -39.61 -4.49 6.21
C ALA A 378 -39.07 -4.22 4.79
N TYR A 379 -38.41 -3.08 4.57
CA TYR A 379 -37.69 -2.82 3.30
C TYR A 379 -36.58 -3.85 3.09
N LEU A 380 -35.74 -4.06 4.11
CA LEU A 380 -34.58 -4.95 4.01
C LEU A 380 -34.97 -6.42 3.79
N GLU A 381 -36.11 -6.86 4.33
CA GLU A 381 -36.68 -8.20 4.11
C GLU A 381 -37.25 -8.41 2.70
N GLN A 382 -37.63 -7.32 2.01
CA GLN A 382 -38.15 -7.37 0.63
C GLN A 382 -37.04 -7.42 -0.44
N LEU A 383 -35.79 -7.16 -0.05
CA LEU A 383 -34.66 -7.21 -0.97
C LEU A 383 -34.34 -8.66 -1.39
N PRO A 384 -33.81 -8.86 -2.62
CA PRO A 384 -33.30 -10.16 -3.02
C PRO A 384 -32.32 -10.71 -1.98
N GLN A 385 -32.46 -12.00 -1.69
CA GLN A 385 -31.59 -12.67 -0.73
C GLN A 385 -30.32 -13.18 -1.42
N GLY A 386 -29.22 -13.12 -0.70
CA GLY A 386 -27.91 -13.59 -1.15
C GLY A 386 -26.96 -13.73 0.02
N ASN A 387 -25.76 -14.25 -0.23
CA ASN A 387 -24.72 -14.41 0.77
C ASN A 387 -23.39 -13.75 0.38
N ASP A 388 -23.30 -13.18 -0.81
CA ASP A 388 -22.13 -12.43 -1.25
C ASP A 388 -22.14 -11.02 -0.63
N SER A 389 -21.02 -10.65 -0.01
CA SER A 389 -20.82 -9.31 0.58
C SER A 389 -20.59 -8.22 -0.48
N GLY A 390 -20.40 -8.60 -1.74
CA GLY A 390 -20.10 -7.66 -2.82
C GLY A 390 -18.66 -7.13 -2.79
N GLU A 391 -17.82 -7.70 -1.93
CA GLU A 391 -16.37 -7.46 -1.91
C GLU A 391 -15.69 -8.49 -2.82
N ARG A 392 -15.05 -8.04 -3.90
CA ARG A 392 -14.21 -8.93 -4.71
C ARG A 392 -12.78 -8.91 -4.19
N VAL A 393 -12.39 -9.96 -3.48
CA VAL A 393 -10.98 -10.32 -3.28
C VAL A 393 -10.68 -11.45 -4.25
N LEU A 394 -10.01 -11.16 -5.37
CA LEU A 394 -9.52 -12.20 -6.27
C LEU A 394 -8.45 -12.99 -5.53
N ASN A 395 -8.82 -14.15 -5.00
CA ASN A 395 -7.88 -15.07 -4.36
C ASN A 395 -7.22 -15.92 -5.45
N VAL A 396 -6.20 -15.37 -6.10
CA VAL A 396 -5.38 -16.10 -7.06
C VAL A 396 -4.20 -16.70 -6.31
N GLU A 397 -3.93 -17.99 -6.53
CA GLU A 397 -2.77 -18.64 -5.93
C GLU A 397 -1.48 -17.99 -6.44
N ARG A 398 -0.72 -17.40 -5.52
CA ARG A 398 0.54 -16.72 -5.79
C ARG A 398 1.71 -17.70 -5.68
N ASP A 399 2.69 -17.55 -6.57
CA ASP A 399 3.98 -18.24 -6.44
C ASP A 399 4.88 -17.47 -5.45
N TYR A 400 5.28 -18.14 -4.37
CA TYR A 400 6.17 -17.60 -3.33
C TYR A 400 7.62 -18.03 -3.52
N GLY A 401 7.94 -18.82 -4.55
CA GLY A 401 9.16 -19.61 -4.61
C GLY A 401 9.04 -20.93 -3.82
N PRO A 402 10.14 -21.68 -3.67
CA PRO A 402 10.15 -22.98 -3.01
C PRO A 402 10.14 -22.88 -1.48
N ALA A 403 10.41 -21.68 -0.96
CA ALA A 403 10.44 -21.37 0.46
C ALA A 403 9.77 -20.02 0.74
N LEU A 404 9.06 -19.91 1.86
CA LEU A 404 8.48 -18.67 2.37
C LEU A 404 8.91 -18.47 3.82
N ALA A 405 9.56 -17.35 4.08
CA ALA A 405 9.87 -16.86 5.41
C ALA A 405 8.65 -16.14 6.00
N SER A 406 8.22 -16.55 7.19
CA SER A 406 7.08 -15.96 7.91
C SER A 406 7.12 -16.35 9.39
N GLN A 407 6.16 -15.87 10.17
CA GLN A 407 5.75 -16.55 11.40
C GLN A 407 4.96 -17.83 11.06
N LEU A 408 4.93 -18.82 11.95
CA LEU A 408 4.01 -19.96 11.91
C LEU A 408 3.08 -19.90 13.13
N GLY A 409 1.84 -19.47 12.88
CA GLY A 409 0.91 -19.07 13.91
C GLY A 409 1.51 -17.98 14.80
N ARG A 410 1.23 -18.07 16.11
CA ARG A 410 1.85 -17.19 17.13
C ARG A 410 2.97 -17.89 17.92
N ARG A 411 3.32 -19.12 17.56
CA ARG A 411 4.26 -19.97 18.32
C ARG A 411 5.67 -19.86 17.80
N VAL A 412 5.83 -19.80 16.48
CA VAL A 412 7.14 -19.64 15.84
C VAL A 412 7.12 -18.30 15.12
N ASN A 413 8.06 -17.43 15.50
CA ASN A 413 8.09 -16.04 15.06
C ASN A 413 9.03 -15.80 13.85
N SER A 414 10.01 -16.67 13.65
CA SER A 414 10.83 -16.72 12.43
C SER A 414 10.89 -18.17 11.95
N ALA A 415 10.15 -18.46 10.89
CA ALA A 415 10.07 -19.77 10.27
C ALA A 415 10.41 -19.68 8.78
N LEU A 416 11.05 -20.73 8.26
CA LEU A 416 11.18 -20.97 6.83
C LEU A 416 10.36 -22.19 6.46
N THR A 417 9.30 -21.98 5.71
CA THR A 417 8.42 -23.05 5.26
C THR A 417 8.77 -23.41 3.82
N ILE A 418 9.08 -24.68 3.58
CA ILE A 418 9.60 -25.23 2.33
C ILE A 418 8.56 -26.19 1.74
N SER A 419 8.29 -26.04 0.45
CA SER A 419 7.51 -27.03 -0.32
C SER A 419 8.41 -28.23 -0.62
N ALA A 420 8.02 -29.41 -0.15
CA ALA A 420 8.77 -30.65 -0.34
C ALA A 420 7.96 -31.66 -1.17
N GLY A 421 7.27 -31.22 -2.22
CA GLY A 421 6.38 -32.07 -3.02
C GLY A 421 4.96 -32.11 -2.43
N GLU A 422 4.44 -33.29 -2.11
CA GLU A 422 3.10 -33.44 -1.49
C GLU A 422 3.05 -33.03 -0.01
N LEU A 423 4.23 -32.86 0.60
CA LEU A 423 4.40 -32.44 1.98
C LEU A 423 5.00 -31.04 2.04
N THR A 424 4.72 -30.36 3.13
CA THR A 424 5.31 -29.06 3.48
C THR A 424 6.03 -29.20 4.81
N VAL A 425 7.22 -28.60 4.88
CA VAL A 425 8.14 -28.70 6.02
C VAL A 425 8.47 -27.29 6.48
N SER A 426 8.35 -27.01 7.77
CA SER A 426 8.66 -25.69 8.33
C SER A 426 9.73 -25.80 9.41
N TYR A 427 10.78 -25.00 9.28
CA TYR A 427 11.87 -24.90 10.25
C TYR A 427 11.72 -23.63 11.08
N ASN A 428 11.96 -23.71 12.38
CA ASN A 428 12.21 -22.53 13.21
C ASN A 428 13.63 -22.03 12.92
N LEU A 429 13.80 -20.86 12.32
CA LEU A 429 15.12 -20.36 11.92
C LEU A 429 16.00 -19.93 13.09
N HIS A 430 15.46 -19.85 14.30
CA HIS A 430 16.22 -19.52 15.49
C HIS A 430 16.85 -20.72 16.19
N SER A 431 16.26 -21.92 16.03
CA SER A 431 16.77 -23.18 16.63
C SER A 431 17.08 -24.27 15.61
N LEU A 432 16.68 -24.08 14.34
CA LEU A 432 16.70 -25.08 13.27
C LEU A 432 15.91 -26.36 13.60
N ASP A 433 15.05 -26.32 14.62
CA ASP A 433 14.08 -27.37 14.90
C ASP A 433 12.96 -27.37 13.84
N LEU A 434 12.35 -28.52 13.61
CA LEU A 434 11.12 -28.56 12.83
C LEU A 434 9.96 -27.95 13.62
N ALA A 435 9.39 -26.89 13.08
CA ALA A 435 8.14 -26.29 13.55
C ALA A 435 6.93 -27.16 13.18
N GLY A 436 7.02 -27.92 12.09
CA GLY A 436 6.00 -28.87 11.69
C GLY A 436 6.20 -29.46 10.30
N VAL A 437 5.56 -30.61 10.06
CA VAL A 437 5.43 -31.26 8.75
C VAL A 437 3.96 -31.59 8.53
N TRP A 438 3.39 -31.23 7.38
CA TRP A 438 2.00 -31.51 7.04
C TRP A 438 1.85 -31.77 5.54
N GLY A 439 0.67 -32.23 5.11
CA GLY A 439 0.28 -32.22 3.70
C GLY A 439 -1.06 -31.55 3.51
N GLY A 440 -1.61 -31.61 2.29
CA GLY A 440 -2.89 -30.95 1.97
C GLY A 440 -2.76 -29.47 1.60
N GLY A 441 -1.57 -29.05 1.16
CA GLY A 441 -1.27 -27.68 0.71
C GLY A 441 -0.09 -27.06 1.45
N PHE A 442 0.36 -25.90 0.96
CA PHE A 442 1.51 -25.18 1.49
C PHE A 442 1.18 -24.46 2.81
N LEU A 443 0.64 -23.25 2.77
CA LEU A 443 0.24 -22.48 3.95
C LEU A 443 -1.17 -21.90 3.77
N LYS A 444 -1.91 -21.79 4.88
CA LYS A 444 -3.12 -20.99 4.95
C LYS A 444 -2.73 -19.52 5.18
N LEU A 445 -2.89 -18.69 4.16
CA LEU A 445 -2.45 -17.30 4.12
C LEU A 445 -3.59 -16.27 4.04
N ASP A 446 -4.84 -16.72 4.19
CA ASP A 446 -6.08 -15.94 3.98
C ASP A 446 -6.18 -14.70 4.88
N GLN A 447 -5.53 -14.72 6.05
CA GLN A 447 -5.51 -13.60 6.97
C GLN A 447 -4.21 -12.76 6.91
N THR A 448 -3.28 -13.13 6.05
CA THR A 448 -1.95 -12.51 5.97
C THR A 448 -1.89 -11.42 4.90
N GLN A 449 -0.75 -10.73 4.85
CA GLN A 449 -0.42 -9.77 3.83
C GLN A 449 -0.43 -10.33 2.41
N HIS A 450 -0.36 -11.65 2.24
CA HIS A 450 -0.35 -12.23 0.91
C HIS A 450 -1.72 -12.22 0.24
N ILE A 451 -2.80 -12.09 1.01
CA ILE A 451 -4.19 -12.12 0.51
C ILE A 451 -4.99 -10.88 0.96
N ARG A 452 -4.74 -10.33 2.14
CA ARG A 452 -5.46 -9.15 2.68
C ARG A 452 -4.55 -7.92 2.68
N GLY A 453 -5.11 -6.77 2.27
CA GLY A 453 -4.39 -5.49 2.26
C GLY A 453 -3.73 -5.14 3.61
N ARG A 454 -4.45 -5.30 4.73
CA ARG A 454 -3.90 -5.06 6.08
C ARG A 454 -3.13 -6.23 6.71
N GLY A 455 -3.35 -7.47 6.23
CA GLY A 455 -2.67 -8.68 6.70
C GLY A 455 -2.63 -8.91 8.21
N GLU A 456 -3.77 -8.88 8.89
CA GLU A 456 -3.84 -8.83 10.38
C GLU A 456 -3.68 -10.18 11.09
N GLY A 457 -3.53 -11.27 10.32
CA GLY A 457 -3.43 -12.64 10.81
C GLY A 457 -2.01 -13.22 10.82
N THR A 458 -1.95 -14.54 10.81
CA THR A 458 -0.73 -15.34 10.83
C THR A 458 -0.74 -16.33 9.68
N ALA A 459 0.44 -16.74 9.21
CA ALA A 459 0.53 -17.90 8.33
C ALA A 459 0.36 -19.16 9.20
N ASP A 460 -0.56 -20.03 8.81
CA ASP A 460 -0.86 -21.26 9.53
C ASP A 460 -0.69 -22.48 8.61
N PRO A 461 -0.41 -23.69 9.14
CA PRO A 461 -0.39 -24.90 8.33
C PRO A 461 -1.69 -25.08 7.54
N ALA A 462 -1.59 -25.45 6.27
CA ALA A 462 -2.77 -25.70 5.43
C ALA A 462 -3.53 -26.97 5.86
N GLY A 463 -2.83 -27.94 6.45
CA GLY A 463 -3.39 -29.19 6.95
C GLY A 463 -2.90 -29.53 8.36
N PRO A 464 -3.41 -30.63 8.95
CA PRO A 464 -2.98 -31.08 10.26
C PRO A 464 -1.50 -31.52 10.25
N LEU A 465 -0.81 -31.25 11.36
CA LEU A 465 0.58 -31.67 11.53
C LEU A 465 0.68 -33.20 11.63
N ILE A 466 1.65 -33.78 10.93
CA ILE A 466 2.01 -35.18 11.03
C ILE A 466 3.02 -35.31 12.17
N ALA A 467 2.52 -35.58 13.38
CA ALA A 467 3.31 -35.52 14.61
C ALA A 467 4.63 -36.32 14.57
N PRO A 468 4.68 -37.58 14.09
CA PRO A 468 5.94 -38.33 14.03
C PRO A 468 6.99 -37.75 13.07
N LEU A 469 6.58 -37.03 12.03
CA LEU A 469 7.50 -36.37 11.09
C LEU A 469 7.93 -34.97 11.56
N SER A 470 7.14 -34.37 12.45
CA SER A 470 7.33 -32.98 12.92
C SER A 470 8.38 -32.83 14.03
N PHE A 471 9.05 -33.90 14.44
CA PHE A 471 10.04 -33.85 15.52
C PHE A 471 11.47 -33.90 14.96
N TRP A 472 12.23 -32.83 15.11
CA TRP A 472 13.63 -32.74 14.71
C TRP A 472 14.29 -31.66 15.57
N ARG A 473 15.29 -32.03 16.37
CA ARG A 473 15.91 -31.12 17.32
C ARG A 473 17.38 -31.42 17.55
N TRP A 474 18.22 -30.41 17.38
CA TRP A 474 19.64 -30.50 17.69
C TRP A 474 19.90 -30.41 19.20
N GLY A 475 20.93 -31.11 19.64
CA GLY A 475 21.54 -30.92 20.95
C GLY A 475 22.71 -29.95 20.86
N HIS A 476 23.03 -29.33 21.98
CA HIS A 476 24.12 -28.37 22.11
C HIS A 476 25.00 -28.75 23.30
N ASP A 477 26.31 -28.58 23.15
CA ASP A 477 27.33 -28.97 24.14
C ASP A 477 27.17 -30.43 24.60
N GLY A 478 26.78 -31.31 23.67
CA GLY A 478 26.62 -32.74 23.92
C GLY A 478 25.39 -33.11 24.77
N THR A 479 24.41 -32.22 24.93
CA THR A 479 23.12 -32.52 25.58
C THR A 479 21.92 -32.03 24.75
N LEU A 480 20.80 -32.74 24.85
CA LEU A 480 19.50 -32.29 24.30
C LEU A 480 18.69 -31.48 25.32
N ASP A 481 19.11 -31.52 26.59
CA ASP A 481 18.49 -30.86 27.73
C ASP A 481 19.41 -29.73 28.21
N TYR A 482 19.75 -28.81 27.29
CA TYR A 482 20.51 -27.61 27.60
C TYR A 482 19.64 -26.57 28.32
N PRO A 483 20.22 -25.72 29.20
CA PRO A 483 19.50 -24.67 29.89
C PRO A 483 18.91 -23.67 28.90
N THR A 484 17.68 -23.24 29.16
CA THR A 484 16.95 -22.28 28.31
C THR A 484 16.63 -20.98 29.04
N GLU A 485 16.98 -20.86 30.32
CA GLU A 485 16.62 -19.70 31.15
C GLU A 485 17.25 -18.40 30.64
N ASP A 486 18.46 -18.48 30.09
CA ASP A 486 19.22 -17.34 29.57
C ASP A 486 19.06 -17.14 28.05
N LEU A 487 18.25 -17.98 27.39
CA LEU A 487 18.01 -17.85 25.95
C LEU A 487 16.97 -16.76 25.66
N PRO A 488 17.15 -15.99 24.57
CA PRO A 488 16.11 -15.09 24.10
C PRO A 488 14.81 -15.88 23.84
N PRO A 489 13.64 -15.44 24.34
CA PRO A 489 12.38 -16.17 24.16
C PRO A 489 11.94 -16.24 22.69
N ARG A 490 12.52 -15.39 21.83
CA ARG A 490 12.08 -15.08 20.47
C ARG A 490 13.25 -14.74 19.53
N GLY A 491 14.47 -15.12 19.89
CA GLY A 491 15.68 -14.81 19.13
C GLY A 491 16.46 -16.06 18.75
N PRO A 492 17.54 -15.90 17.95
CA PRO A 492 18.39 -17.00 17.57
C PRO A 492 19.12 -17.55 18.79
N MET A 493 19.45 -18.83 18.71
CA MET A 493 20.36 -19.48 19.65
C MET A 493 21.75 -18.81 19.62
N PRO A 494 22.56 -18.96 20.68
CA PRO A 494 23.92 -18.46 20.71
C PRO A 494 24.75 -19.00 19.53
N ALA A 495 25.51 -18.14 18.86
CA ALA A 495 26.31 -18.50 17.69
C ALA A 495 27.26 -19.71 17.89
N PRO A 496 27.88 -19.93 19.07
CA PRO A 496 28.66 -21.14 19.31
C PRO A 496 27.85 -22.44 19.20
N TRP A 497 26.56 -22.40 19.56
CA TRP A 497 25.64 -23.54 19.53
C TRP A 497 24.98 -23.72 18.16
N LEU A 498 24.53 -22.62 17.57
CA LEU A 498 23.90 -22.62 16.24
C LEU A 498 24.19 -21.30 15.54
N ASP A 499 24.79 -21.38 14.35
CA ASP A 499 24.99 -20.26 13.44
C ASP A 499 24.28 -20.56 12.12
N TYR A 500 23.17 -19.89 11.84
CA TYR A 500 22.42 -20.07 10.60
C TYR A 500 22.92 -19.10 9.52
N HIS A 501 23.57 -19.63 8.50
CA HIS A 501 24.16 -18.83 7.42
C HIS A 501 23.13 -18.35 6.40
N GLY A 502 22.07 -19.15 6.17
CA GLY A 502 21.05 -18.87 5.16
C GLY A 502 20.60 -20.11 4.42
N HIS A 503 19.97 -19.90 3.26
CA HIS A 503 19.54 -21.00 2.40
C HIS A 503 19.84 -20.73 0.94
N TYR A 504 20.15 -21.81 0.21
CA TYR A 504 20.38 -21.82 -1.22
C TYR A 504 19.15 -22.37 -1.95
N LEU A 505 18.91 -21.86 -3.16
CA LEU A 505 17.91 -22.35 -4.10
C LEU A 505 18.59 -22.99 -5.30
N HIS A 506 18.11 -24.18 -5.69
CA HIS A 506 18.55 -24.85 -6.90
C HIS A 506 17.37 -25.53 -7.60
N GLY A 507 16.75 -24.83 -8.55
CA GLY A 507 15.42 -25.21 -9.04
C GLY A 507 14.41 -25.13 -7.90
N ASP A 508 13.66 -26.20 -7.62
CA ASP A 508 12.74 -26.30 -6.49
C ASP A 508 13.36 -26.86 -5.20
N ARG A 509 14.66 -27.18 -5.22
CA ARG A 509 15.37 -27.62 -4.02
C ARG A 509 15.80 -26.44 -3.17
N VAL A 510 15.71 -26.64 -1.86
CA VAL A 510 16.19 -25.69 -0.85
C VAL A 510 17.27 -26.39 -0.03
N VAL A 511 18.46 -25.80 0.02
CA VAL A 511 19.57 -26.27 0.86
C VAL A 511 19.80 -25.27 1.99
N LEU A 512 19.53 -25.67 3.22
CA LEU A 512 19.87 -24.90 4.42
C LEU A 512 21.37 -25.02 4.69
N SER A 513 21.99 -23.92 5.10
CA SER A 513 23.39 -23.88 5.53
C SER A 513 23.49 -23.28 6.92
N TYR A 514 24.10 -24.03 7.83
CA TYR A 514 24.28 -23.64 9.22
C TYR A 514 25.40 -24.43 9.89
N ALA A 515 25.86 -24.00 11.06
CA ALA A 515 26.75 -24.76 11.92
C ALA A 515 26.06 -25.12 13.23
N ILE A 516 26.24 -26.36 13.72
CA ILE A 516 25.81 -26.80 15.06
C ILE A 516 27.05 -27.12 15.87
N ASP A 517 27.18 -26.52 17.06
CA ASP A 517 28.38 -26.64 17.91
C ASP A 517 29.68 -26.45 17.10
N GLN A 518 29.68 -25.43 16.22
CA GLN A 518 30.76 -25.07 15.28
C GLN A 518 31.05 -26.09 14.16
N ARG A 519 30.20 -27.09 13.96
CA ARG A 519 30.30 -28.09 12.89
C ARG A 519 29.36 -27.75 11.75
N GLU A 520 29.92 -27.51 10.56
CA GLU A 520 29.17 -27.16 9.34
C GLU A 520 28.18 -28.24 8.92
N VAL A 521 26.98 -27.82 8.51
CA VAL A 521 25.89 -28.67 8.02
C VAL A 521 25.25 -28.02 6.79
N PHE A 522 25.15 -28.80 5.72
CA PHE A 522 24.20 -28.54 4.63
C PHE A 522 23.06 -29.54 4.70
N GLU A 523 21.82 -29.04 4.73
CA GLU A 523 20.61 -29.85 4.85
C GLU A 523 19.65 -29.59 3.69
N THR A 524 19.11 -30.65 3.10
CA THR A 524 17.95 -30.57 2.19
C THR A 524 16.85 -31.51 2.66
N VAL A 525 15.60 -31.19 2.31
CA VAL A 525 14.44 -32.04 2.58
C VAL A 525 13.63 -32.29 1.32
N GLU A 526 13.22 -33.54 1.11
CA GLU A 526 12.38 -33.96 -0.02
C GLU A 526 11.29 -34.92 0.47
N SER A 527 10.09 -34.90 -0.11
CA SER A 527 9.10 -35.96 0.12
C SER A 527 9.55 -37.26 -0.52
N LEU A 528 9.31 -38.35 0.19
CA LEU A 528 9.55 -39.69 -0.30
C LEU A 528 8.42 -40.11 -1.25
N VAL A 529 8.72 -40.17 -2.54
CA VAL A 529 7.88 -40.83 -3.54
C VAL A 529 8.41 -42.26 -3.72
N ARG A 530 7.55 -43.27 -3.67
CA ARG A 530 7.97 -44.67 -3.89
C ARG A 530 8.54 -44.78 -5.32
N PRO A 531 9.66 -45.50 -5.54
CA PRO A 531 10.09 -45.82 -6.90
C PRO A 531 8.98 -46.58 -7.63
N GLU A 532 8.65 -46.21 -8.87
CA GLU A 532 7.78 -47.04 -9.70
C GLU A 532 8.40 -48.44 -9.87
N PRO A 533 7.61 -49.51 -9.90
CA PRO A 533 8.14 -50.85 -10.17
C PRO A 533 8.87 -50.85 -11.50
N ALA A 534 10.02 -51.53 -11.58
CA ALA A 534 10.70 -51.72 -12.86
C ALA A 534 9.78 -52.49 -13.84
N GLU A 535 9.72 -52.06 -15.10
CA GLU A 535 8.95 -52.76 -16.13
C GLU A 535 9.31 -54.26 -16.15
N GLY A 536 8.34 -55.12 -15.83
CA GLY A 536 8.48 -56.59 -15.89
C GLY A 536 8.68 -57.33 -14.56
N ASP A 537 8.53 -56.67 -13.39
CA ASP A 537 8.49 -57.37 -12.10
C ASP A 537 7.06 -57.75 -11.67
N ASP A 538 6.55 -58.87 -12.19
CA ASP A 538 5.22 -59.43 -11.86
C ASP A 538 5.07 -59.89 -10.39
N ARG A 539 6.08 -59.67 -9.53
CA ARG A 539 6.01 -59.94 -8.07
C ARG A 539 5.65 -58.69 -7.25
N ALA A 540 5.54 -57.52 -7.88
CA ALA A 540 5.22 -56.26 -7.20
C ALA A 540 3.71 -56.00 -7.04
N ASP A 541 2.85 -56.79 -7.68
CA ASP A 541 1.41 -56.50 -7.80
C ASP A 541 0.55 -56.90 -6.58
N ASN A 542 1.13 -57.54 -5.57
CA ASN A 542 0.41 -57.94 -4.36
C ASN A 542 1.24 -57.65 -3.10
N GLU A 543 1.36 -56.38 -2.71
CA GLU A 543 1.13 -55.91 -1.33
C GLU A 543 1.45 -54.40 -1.21
N VAL A 544 0.42 -53.66 -0.80
CA VAL A 544 0.37 -52.26 -0.35
C VAL A 544 0.28 -51.17 -1.45
N ASN A 545 -0.96 -50.89 -1.88
CA ASN A 545 -1.42 -49.52 -2.16
C ASN A 545 -1.31 -48.75 -0.84
N SER A 546 -0.25 -47.96 -0.63
CA SER A 546 -0.01 -47.31 0.67
C SER A 546 -0.46 -45.86 0.68
N ASP A 547 -1.35 -45.49 1.60
CA ASP A 547 -1.66 -44.09 1.95
C ASP A 547 -0.53 -43.42 2.76
N GLY A 548 0.60 -44.11 2.92
CA GLY A 548 1.74 -43.68 3.72
C GLY A 548 2.49 -42.49 3.12
N ARG A 549 3.04 -41.64 4.00
CA ARG A 549 3.75 -40.40 3.66
C ARG A 549 5.12 -40.41 4.31
N GLY A 550 6.12 -39.84 3.66
CA GLY A 550 7.46 -39.76 4.25
C GLY A 550 8.30 -38.62 3.71
N ILE A 551 9.37 -38.32 4.44
CA ILE A 551 10.37 -37.32 4.09
C ILE A 551 11.77 -37.92 4.20
N ALA A 552 12.65 -37.47 3.32
CA ALA A 552 14.09 -37.68 3.40
C ALA A 552 14.76 -36.35 3.77
N GLN A 553 15.49 -36.33 4.88
CA GLN A 553 16.39 -35.23 5.21
C GLN A 553 17.83 -35.67 4.97
N THR A 554 18.46 -35.04 3.99
CA THR A 554 19.84 -35.33 3.61
C THR A 554 20.76 -34.29 4.23
N LEU A 555 21.77 -34.77 4.95
CA LEU A 555 22.75 -33.98 5.67
C LEU A 555 24.15 -34.24 5.11
N GLN A 556 24.85 -33.17 4.75
CA GLN A 556 26.29 -33.15 4.56
C GLN A 556 26.87 -32.44 5.78
N ILE A 557 27.59 -33.18 6.63
CA ILE A 557 28.07 -32.71 7.92
C ILE A 557 29.60 -32.66 7.83
N GLY A 558 30.19 -31.50 8.11
CA GLY A 558 31.63 -31.29 8.12
C GLY A 558 32.37 -32.09 9.21
N PRO A 559 33.70 -31.98 9.27
CA PRO A 559 34.48 -32.48 10.41
C PRO A 559 34.18 -31.65 11.66
N GLY A 560 34.30 -32.25 12.84
CA GLY A 560 34.05 -31.56 14.11
C GLY A 560 33.70 -32.50 15.25
N SER A 561 33.29 -31.89 16.37
CA SER A 561 32.90 -32.57 17.60
C SER A 561 31.66 -33.45 17.43
N ARG A 562 31.38 -34.25 18.46
CA ARG A 562 30.20 -35.10 18.54
C ARG A 562 28.92 -34.26 18.58
N LEU A 563 27.93 -34.60 17.75
CA LEU A 563 26.61 -33.98 17.74
C LEU A 563 25.52 -34.95 18.20
N LEU A 564 24.44 -34.40 18.76
CA LEU A 564 23.21 -35.14 19.08
C LEU A 564 22.04 -34.57 18.27
N LEU A 565 21.23 -35.44 17.68
CA LEU A 565 20.04 -35.06 16.93
C LEU A 565 18.87 -35.95 17.34
N ALA A 566 17.81 -35.36 17.87
CA ALA A 566 16.59 -36.08 18.22
C ALA A 566 15.58 -35.96 17.07
N ILE A 567 15.15 -37.10 16.52
CA ILE A 567 14.39 -37.15 15.24
C ILE A 567 12.95 -37.69 15.37
N GLY A 568 12.57 -38.09 16.58
CA GLY A 568 11.27 -38.69 16.89
C GLY A 568 11.07 -38.91 18.38
N ARG A 569 9.86 -39.32 18.77
CA ARG A 569 9.48 -39.69 20.15
C ARG A 569 8.64 -40.96 20.15
N LEU A 570 8.76 -41.77 21.20
CA LEU A 570 7.95 -42.99 21.37
C LEU A 570 6.54 -42.73 21.95
N ASP A 571 6.12 -41.48 22.15
CA ASP A 571 4.84 -41.15 22.79
C ASP A 571 3.66 -41.88 22.09
N GLY A 572 3.12 -42.93 22.72
CA GLY A 572 2.03 -43.74 22.15
C GLY A 572 2.48 -44.85 21.17
N TYR A 573 3.78 -45.11 21.03
CA TYR A 573 4.37 -46.11 20.14
C TYR A 573 5.28 -47.10 20.89
N ARG A 574 5.37 -48.32 20.35
CA ARG A 574 6.36 -49.32 20.75
C ARG A 574 7.27 -49.65 19.58
N ILE A 575 8.56 -49.88 19.85
CA ILE A 575 9.51 -50.36 18.83
C ILE A 575 9.21 -51.83 18.52
N THR A 576 9.23 -52.18 17.24
CA THR A 576 8.88 -53.53 16.72
C THR A 576 10.03 -54.25 16.02
N ASP A 577 11.14 -53.54 15.74
CA ASP A 577 12.39 -54.13 15.26
C ASP A 577 13.33 -54.40 16.42
N ALA A 578 13.12 -55.54 17.09
CA ALA A 578 14.16 -56.22 17.84
C ALA A 578 13.88 -57.72 17.84
N ALA A 579 14.70 -58.48 17.12
CA ALA A 579 15.03 -59.82 17.57
C ALA A 579 15.67 -59.66 18.96
N SER A 580 14.90 -60.00 20.00
CA SER A 580 15.31 -60.08 21.42
C SER A 580 16.10 -58.89 21.99
N ASP A 581 15.44 -57.92 22.63
CA ASP A 581 15.54 -57.71 24.08
C ASP A 581 14.64 -56.53 24.52
N ARG A 582 14.06 -56.61 25.72
CA ARG A 582 13.22 -55.55 26.33
C ARG A 582 14.03 -54.35 26.83
N SER A 583 15.23 -54.11 26.29
CA SER A 583 16.24 -53.23 26.85
C SER A 583 16.94 -52.35 25.80
N LEU A 584 16.18 -51.63 24.96
CA LEU A 584 16.71 -50.42 24.31
C LEU A 584 16.89 -49.30 25.36
N ARG A 585 17.76 -49.52 26.36
CA ARG A 585 18.32 -48.46 27.21
C ARG A 585 19.71 -48.04 26.75
N VAL A 586 20.49 -48.89 26.09
CA VAL A 586 21.66 -48.54 25.25
C VAL A 586 21.91 -49.73 24.32
N SER A 587 21.65 -49.61 23.02
CA SER A 587 22.11 -50.60 22.04
C SER A 587 23.39 -50.08 21.38
N SER A 588 24.51 -50.74 21.65
CA SER A 588 25.80 -50.51 21.00
C SER A 588 25.93 -51.29 19.68
N ALA A 589 24.84 -51.76 19.06
CA ALA A 589 24.88 -52.51 17.81
C ALA A 589 23.83 -52.02 16.80
N VAL A 590 24.33 -51.64 15.62
CA VAL A 590 23.65 -51.05 14.48
C VAL A 590 22.58 -51.99 13.89
N GLY A 591 21.30 -51.63 14.04
CA GLY A 591 20.31 -51.84 12.98
C GLY A 591 20.18 -50.51 12.25
N SER A 592 20.21 -50.48 10.90
CA SER A 592 20.16 -49.21 10.16
C SER A 592 18.77 -48.59 10.09
N SER A 593 17.83 -49.14 10.86
CA SER A 593 16.42 -48.77 10.84
C SER A 593 15.69 -49.04 12.16
N ILE A 594 14.63 -48.26 12.39
CA ILE A 594 13.73 -48.36 13.55
C ILE A 594 12.30 -48.40 13.01
N SER A 595 11.57 -49.48 13.31
CA SER A 595 10.13 -49.55 13.06
C SER A 595 9.34 -49.44 14.36
N MET A 596 8.36 -48.55 14.40
CA MET A 596 7.48 -48.31 15.54
C MET A 596 6.03 -48.61 15.17
N GLN A 597 5.28 -49.16 16.13
CA GLN A 597 3.84 -49.44 16.01
C GLN A 597 3.08 -48.71 17.11
N ARG A 598 1.93 -48.12 16.76
CA ARG A 598 1.03 -47.48 17.72
C ARG A 598 0.58 -48.48 18.80
N ILE A 599 0.62 -48.06 20.06
CA ILE A 599 0.26 -48.89 21.23
C ILE A 599 -1.25 -49.06 21.32
N ASP A 600 -2.00 -47.96 21.25
CA ASP A 600 -3.46 -47.98 21.27
C ASP A 600 -4.02 -48.04 19.84
N PRO A 601 -4.59 -49.16 19.39
CA PRO A 601 -5.15 -49.26 18.04
C PRO A 601 -6.40 -48.40 17.84
N THR A 602 -7.00 -47.81 18.88
CA THR A 602 -8.18 -46.94 18.80
C THR A 602 -7.86 -45.46 18.70
N ASP A 603 -6.63 -45.04 18.99
CA ASP A 603 -6.19 -43.66 18.87
C ASP A 603 -6.05 -43.26 17.39
N SER A 604 -7.08 -42.64 16.83
CA SER A 604 -7.12 -42.24 15.42
C SER A 604 -6.24 -41.04 15.09
N GLU A 605 -5.71 -40.33 16.08
CA GLU A 605 -4.87 -39.12 15.89
C GLU A 605 -3.42 -39.48 15.57
N LEU A 606 -2.94 -40.66 16.02
CA LEU A 606 -1.60 -41.15 15.73
C LEU A 606 -1.59 -42.06 14.50
N PRO A 607 -0.62 -41.94 13.57
CA PRO A 607 -0.40 -42.95 12.55
C PRO A 607 -0.23 -44.38 13.11
N GLY A 608 -0.57 -45.39 12.32
CA GLY A 608 -0.48 -46.79 12.76
C GLY A 608 0.95 -47.29 12.92
N HIS A 609 1.83 -46.85 12.02
CA HIS A 609 3.23 -47.23 11.98
C HIS A 609 4.14 -46.05 11.62
N VAL A 610 5.36 -46.08 12.15
CA VAL A 610 6.45 -45.15 11.81
C VAL A 610 7.68 -45.98 11.43
N GLY A 611 8.31 -45.65 10.31
CA GLY A 611 9.57 -46.22 9.88
C GLY A 611 10.64 -45.15 9.82
N ILE A 612 11.82 -45.44 10.37
CA ILE A 612 12.99 -44.58 10.31
C ILE A 612 14.15 -45.41 9.74
N GLY A 613 14.93 -44.84 8.81
CA GLY A 613 16.14 -45.48 8.28
C GLY A 613 17.23 -44.47 7.92
N ILE A 614 18.50 -44.92 7.87
CA ILE A 614 19.62 -44.09 7.37
C ILE A 614 20.25 -44.70 6.11
N LEU A 615 20.40 -43.86 5.09
CA LEU A 615 21.26 -44.11 3.94
C LEU A 615 22.60 -43.37 4.06
N GLY A 616 23.63 -43.85 3.37
CA GLY A 616 24.93 -43.17 3.24
C GLY A 616 26.00 -43.66 4.22
N ASP A 617 26.88 -42.74 4.63
CA ASP A 617 28.00 -43.00 5.53
C ASP A 617 27.53 -43.15 6.97
N ARG A 618 27.42 -44.40 7.41
CA ARG A 618 26.91 -44.79 8.73
C ARG A 618 28.00 -45.06 9.76
N ASP A 619 29.27 -44.85 9.42
CA ASP A 619 30.37 -45.25 10.30
C ASP A 619 30.30 -44.55 11.67
N GLY A 620 30.34 -45.34 12.74
CA GLY A 620 30.24 -44.87 14.12
C GLY A 620 28.91 -44.20 14.54
N LEU A 621 27.87 -44.16 13.69
CA LEU A 621 26.56 -43.65 14.09
C LEU A 621 25.90 -44.60 15.10
N THR A 622 25.30 -44.03 16.15
CA THR A 622 24.53 -44.82 17.12
C THR A 622 23.17 -44.18 17.38
N TRP A 623 22.18 -45.00 17.70
CA TRP A 623 20.85 -44.54 18.09
C TRP A 623 20.51 -45.02 19.49
N ARG A 624 19.79 -44.19 20.24
CA ARG A 624 19.24 -44.57 21.54
C ARG A 624 17.85 -43.98 21.74
N VAL A 625 17.09 -44.61 22.62
CA VAL A 625 15.90 -44.01 23.21
C VAL A 625 16.30 -43.50 24.59
N ASP A 626 16.11 -42.21 24.84
CA ASP A 626 16.47 -41.63 26.13
C ASP A 626 15.34 -41.69 27.16
N ASP A 627 15.62 -41.19 28.37
CA ASP A 627 14.66 -41.23 29.48
C ASP A 627 13.41 -40.38 29.21
N GLN A 628 13.48 -39.40 28.30
CA GLN A 628 12.33 -38.62 27.83
C GLN A 628 11.63 -39.27 26.62
N GLN A 629 11.97 -40.52 26.29
CA GLN A 629 11.42 -41.28 25.17
C GLN A 629 11.73 -40.67 23.80
N ARG A 630 12.80 -39.87 23.68
CA ARG A 630 13.27 -39.33 22.40
C ARG A 630 14.12 -40.36 21.68
N VAL A 631 13.92 -40.49 20.37
CA VAL A 631 14.78 -41.26 19.46
C VAL A 631 15.94 -40.35 19.04
N VAL A 632 17.14 -40.64 19.54
CA VAL A 632 18.32 -39.79 19.41
C VAL A 632 19.36 -40.46 18.52
N LEU A 633 19.80 -39.77 17.48
CA LEU A 633 21.00 -40.05 16.70
C LEU A 633 22.20 -39.38 17.36
N GLU A 634 23.22 -40.17 17.64
CA GLU A 634 24.54 -39.69 18.04
C GLU A 634 25.48 -39.75 16.85
N ILE A 635 25.96 -38.58 16.44
CA ILE A 635 26.87 -38.40 15.33
C ILE A 635 28.27 -38.23 15.92
N PRO A 636 29.20 -39.20 15.72
CA PRO A 636 30.51 -39.16 16.33
C PRO A 636 31.33 -37.96 15.85
N GLU A 637 32.31 -37.61 16.67
CA GLU A 637 33.41 -36.76 16.28
C GLU A 637 34.11 -37.36 15.05
N SER A 638 34.53 -36.50 14.11
CA SER A 638 35.15 -36.92 12.85
C SER A 638 36.09 -35.85 12.31
N ASP A 639 37.19 -36.28 11.69
CA ASP A 639 38.12 -35.46 10.92
C ASP A 639 37.77 -35.35 9.44
N ARG A 640 36.72 -36.07 9.00
CA ARG A 640 36.20 -36.06 7.63
C ARG A 640 34.73 -35.64 7.61
N SER A 641 34.31 -35.01 6.51
CA SER A 641 32.90 -34.78 6.23
C SER A 641 32.16 -36.09 6.00
N ARG A 642 30.92 -36.18 6.45
CA ARG A 642 30.06 -37.34 6.25
C ARG A 642 28.74 -36.94 5.60
N ARG A 643 28.16 -37.89 4.87
CA ARG A 643 26.89 -37.69 4.18
C ARG A 643 25.90 -38.78 4.53
N ILE A 644 24.74 -38.36 5.02
CA ILE A 644 23.67 -39.27 5.42
C ILE A 644 22.32 -38.75 4.96
N SER A 645 21.39 -39.65 4.66
CA SER A 645 19.97 -39.30 4.48
C SER A 645 19.12 -40.06 5.47
N ILE A 646 18.38 -39.33 6.29
CA ILE A 646 17.47 -39.86 7.31
C ILE A 646 16.08 -39.93 6.69
N LEU A 647 15.61 -41.14 6.47
CA LEU A 647 14.28 -41.44 5.93
C LEU A 647 13.31 -41.57 7.09
N ARG A 648 12.20 -40.83 7.05
CA ARG A 648 11.13 -40.91 8.05
C ARG A 648 9.80 -41.07 7.34
N TRP A 649 9.11 -42.17 7.63
CA TRP A 649 7.86 -42.55 6.98
C TRP A 649 6.79 -42.84 8.02
N VAL A 650 5.54 -42.52 7.69
CA VAL A 650 4.36 -42.86 8.48
C VAL A 650 3.31 -43.52 7.60
N GLY A 651 2.55 -44.45 8.16
CA GLY A 651 1.44 -45.06 7.44
C GLY A 651 0.39 -45.69 8.35
N PRO A 652 -0.74 -46.15 7.76
CA PRO A 652 -1.87 -46.69 8.50
C PRO A 652 -1.58 -48.03 9.18
N SER A 653 -2.50 -48.46 10.04
CA SER A 653 -2.36 -49.64 10.90
C SER A 653 -2.30 -50.99 10.15
N GLY A 654 -2.61 -51.02 8.85
CA GLY A 654 -2.48 -52.22 8.01
C GLY A 654 -1.10 -52.41 7.38
N GLU A 655 -0.19 -51.44 7.53
CA GLU A 655 1.02 -51.34 6.70
C GLU A 655 2.34 -51.63 7.44
N LEU A 656 2.32 -52.51 8.45
CA LEU A 656 3.55 -52.90 9.18
C LEU A 656 4.63 -53.45 8.23
N ALA A 657 4.23 -54.16 7.17
CA ALA A 657 5.14 -54.67 6.16
C ALA A 657 5.80 -53.54 5.36
N ALA A 658 5.05 -52.49 5.00
CA ALA A 658 5.59 -51.32 4.31
C ALA A 658 6.52 -50.51 5.22
N ALA A 659 6.14 -50.30 6.49
CA ALA A 659 7.00 -49.65 7.49
C ALA A 659 8.36 -50.37 7.62
N LYS A 660 8.32 -51.70 7.72
CA LYS A 660 9.52 -52.56 7.76
C LYS A 660 10.28 -52.59 6.44
N ALA A 661 9.61 -52.50 5.30
CA ALA A 661 10.25 -52.43 3.99
C ALA A 661 11.00 -51.10 3.80
N TRP A 662 10.40 -49.99 4.23
CA TRP A 662 11.02 -48.66 4.25
C TRP A 662 12.21 -48.59 5.19
N ALA A 663 12.08 -49.15 6.40
CA ALA A 663 13.19 -49.35 7.32
C ALA A 663 14.33 -50.14 6.65
N ARG A 664 14.02 -51.26 5.98
CA ARG A 664 15.01 -52.13 5.33
C ARG A 664 15.60 -51.58 4.02
N LEU A 665 14.99 -50.59 3.39
CA LEU A 665 15.56 -49.87 2.24
C LEU A 665 16.94 -49.28 2.59
N ALA A 666 17.16 -48.94 3.86
CA ALA A 666 18.45 -48.56 4.42
C ALA A 666 19.47 -49.72 4.49
N ASP A 667 19.01 -50.92 4.83
CA ASP A 667 19.84 -52.12 4.96
C ASP A 667 20.24 -52.71 3.60
N ALA A 668 19.41 -52.52 2.56
CA ALA A 668 19.62 -53.05 1.21
C ALA A 668 20.67 -52.28 0.37
N GLY A 669 21.37 -51.30 0.97
CA GLY A 669 22.37 -50.50 0.27
C GLY A 669 21.76 -49.56 -0.78
N GLY A 670 20.66 -48.89 -0.41
CA GLY A 670 19.85 -48.00 -1.27
C GLY A 670 20.60 -46.94 -2.09
N PRO A 671 19.89 -46.09 -2.85
CA PRO A 671 20.50 -45.18 -3.82
C PRO A 671 21.57 -44.28 -3.20
N ALA A 672 22.54 -43.86 -4.02
CA ALA A 672 23.59 -42.94 -3.60
C ALA A 672 22.97 -41.68 -2.98
N VAL A 673 23.45 -41.30 -1.79
CA VAL A 673 22.93 -40.13 -1.08
C VAL A 673 23.38 -38.86 -1.82
N ALA A 674 22.40 -38.05 -2.19
CA ALA A 674 22.63 -36.81 -2.92
C ALA A 674 23.51 -35.85 -2.11
N ASP A 675 24.28 -35.02 -2.82
CA ASP A 675 25.19 -34.04 -2.22
C ASP A 675 24.51 -32.66 -2.11
N PRO A 676 24.04 -32.23 -0.93
CA PRO A 676 23.43 -30.91 -0.80
C PRO A 676 24.41 -29.78 -1.13
N GLU A 677 25.70 -29.97 -0.85
CA GLU A 677 26.75 -28.97 -1.11
C GLU A 677 26.92 -28.72 -2.62
N ALA A 678 26.67 -29.73 -3.46
CA ALA A 678 26.75 -29.61 -4.92
C ALA A 678 25.69 -28.67 -5.52
N TRP A 679 24.65 -28.31 -4.75
CA TRP A 679 23.58 -27.41 -5.17
C TRP A 679 23.73 -25.98 -4.64
N THR A 680 24.90 -25.65 -4.08
CA THR A 680 25.20 -24.30 -3.56
C THR A 680 25.74 -23.34 -4.61
N ALA A 681 26.02 -23.81 -5.84
CA ALA A 681 26.55 -22.99 -6.94
C ALA A 681 25.49 -22.23 -7.75
N GLY A 682 24.23 -22.27 -7.31
CA GLY A 682 23.08 -21.69 -8.02
C GLY A 682 22.39 -22.64 -8.99
N GLY A 683 21.11 -22.40 -9.24
CA GLY A 683 20.24 -23.27 -10.05
C GLY A 683 19.86 -22.71 -11.43
N PRO A 684 19.13 -23.48 -12.25
CA PRO A 684 18.49 -22.94 -13.43
C PRO A 684 17.50 -21.82 -13.03
N ALA A 685 17.36 -20.81 -13.90
CA ALA A 685 16.43 -19.70 -13.70
C ALA A 685 14.98 -20.22 -13.59
N ARG A 686 14.24 -19.75 -12.58
CA ARG A 686 12.85 -20.10 -12.31
C ARG A 686 11.87 -19.14 -12.97
N TRP A 687 12.26 -17.87 -13.11
CA TRP A 687 11.40 -16.79 -13.55
C TRP A 687 11.85 -16.27 -14.92
N GLU A 688 11.68 -17.10 -15.95
CA GLU A 688 12.20 -16.82 -17.30
C GLU A 688 11.51 -15.64 -17.99
N THR A 689 10.25 -15.35 -17.64
CA THR A 689 9.50 -14.24 -18.27
C THR A 689 10.04 -12.89 -17.79
N THR A 690 10.28 -11.98 -18.73
CA THR A 690 10.64 -10.59 -18.41
C THR A 690 9.53 -9.67 -18.91
N PRO A 691 8.51 -9.35 -18.09
CA PRO A 691 7.47 -8.42 -18.49
C PRO A 691 8.05 -7.09 -18.94
N VAL A 692 7.41 -6.48 -19.92
CA VAL A 692 7.80 -5.17 -20.45
C VAL A 692 6.66 -4.19 -20.23
N THR A 693 6.98 -3.01 -19.70
CA THR A 693 6.02 -1.91 -19.56
C THR A 693 6.57 -0.64 -20.19
N THR A 694 5.68 0.33 -20.46
CA THR A 694 6.03 1.64 -21.00
C THR A 694 5.62 2.70 -20.00
N GLY A 695 6.56 3.57 -19.60
CA GLY A 695 6.29 4.67 -18.68
C GLY A 695 5.54 5.82 -19.33
N TYR A 696 5.13 6.81 -18.54
CA TYR A 696 4.42 8.00 -18.99
C TYR A 696 5.08 9.24 -18.38
N LEU A 697 5.48 10.19 -19.23
CA LEU A 697 6.12 11.42 -18.76
C LEU A 697 5.06 12.37 -18.17
N GLY A 698 5.40 13.00 -17.06
CA GLY A 698 4.59 14.06 -16.45
C GLY A 698 4.46 15.27 -17.39
N LEU A 699 3.29 15.89 -17.35
CA LEU A 699 2.89 16.97 -18.26
C LEU A 699 3.07 18.37 -17.62
N GLU A 700 3.59 18.43 -16.39
CA GLU A 700 3.78 19.69 -15.68
C GLU A 700 4.68 20.64 -16.48
N PRO A 701 4.24 21.89 -16.74
CA PRO A 701 4.99 22.80 -17.60
C PRO A 701 6.21 23.44 -16.90
N GLY A 702 6.30 23.31 -15.57
CA GLY A 702 7.32 23.93 -14.72
C GLY A 702 8.64 23.18 -14.66
N GLY A 703 9.46 23.51 -13.64
CA GLY A 703 10.79 22.93 -13.45
C GLY A 703 10.81 21.46 -13.01
N TYR A 704 9.73 20.95 -12.41
CA TYR A 704 9.60 19.53 -12.06
C TYR A 704 8.32 18.94 -12.66
N ALA A 705 8.42 17.69 -13.12
CA ALA A 705 7.32 16.89 -13.62
C ALA A 705 7.29 15.52 -12.93
N LEU A 706 6.10 14.93 -12.82
CA LEU A 706 5.90 13.66 -12.15
C LEU A 706 5.62 12.54 -13.17
N ASP A 707 6.65 11.79 -13.51
CA ASP A 707 6.52 10.66 -14.44
C ASP A 707 5.98 9.41 -13.74
N THR A 708 5.23 8.58 -14.46
CA THR A 708 4.67 7.31 -13.98
C THR A 708 5.41 6.12 -14.55
N ILE A 709 5.88 5.22 -13.67
CA ILE A 709 6.47 3.93 -14.02
C ILE A 709 5.43 2.83 -13.68
N PRO A 710 4.70 2.29 -14.68
CA PRO A 710 3.69 1.28 -14.42
C PRO A 710 4.33 -0.07 -14.12
N VAL A 711 3.83 -0.71 -13.07
CA VAL A 711 4.11 -2.12 -12.75
C VAL A 711 3.41 -3.04 -13.75
N PRO A 712 3.89 -4.27 -13.98
CA PRO A 712 3.17 -5.26 -14.79
C PRO A 712 1.78 -5.56 -14.21
N GLU A 713 0.72 -5.41 -15.02
CA GLU A 713 -0.67 -5.67 -14.61
C GLU A 713 -0.93 -7.16 -14.34
N VAL A 714 -0.27 -8.04 -15.10
CA VAL A 714 -0.35 -9.50 -14.97
C VAL A 714 1.05 -10.07 -15.02
N THR A 715 1.33 -11.05 -14.16
CA THR A 715 2.54 -11.85 -14.19
C THR A 715 2.18 -13.33 -14.13
N PRO A 716 2.98 -14.25 -14.73
CA PRO A 716 2.74 -15.68 -14.62
C PRO A 716 2.70 -16.21 -13.17
N TRP A 717 3.22 -15.44 -12.23
CA TRP A 717 3.40 -15.80 -10.82
C TRP A 717 2.40 -15.15 -9.88
N ASN A 718 1.42 -14.42 -10.43
CA ASN A 718 0.39 -13.69 -9.67
C ASN A 718 0.99 -12.81 -8.56
N THR A 719 2.10 -12.12 -8.89
CA THR A 719 2.74 -11.21 -7.95
C THR A 719 1.84 -10.02 -7.66
N TRP A 720 1.60 -9.76 -6.38
CA TRP A 720 0.91 -8.57 -5.93
C TRP A 720 1.93 -7.45 -5.63
N PHE A 721 2.03 -6.48 -6.54
CA PHE A 721 3.04 -5.40 -6.54
C PHE A 721 2.84 -4.33 -5.46
N ARG A 722 2.64 -4.69 -4.20
CA ARG A 722 2.58 -3.71 -3.10
C ARG A 722 3.99 -3.21 -2.79
N THR A 723 4.41 -2.18 -3.53
CA THR A 723 5.78 -1.66 -3.55
C THR A 723 6.14 -0.99 -2.22
N SER A 724 7.17 -1.49 -1.54
CA SER A 724 7.53 -1.08 -0.19
C SER A 724 8.89 -0.40 -0.08
N ALA A 725 9.85 -0.74 -0.95
CA ALA A 725 11.16 -0.11 -0.94
C ALA A 725 11.82 -0.09 -2.32
N ILE A 726 12.75 0.85 -2.51
CA ILE A 726 13.47 1.09 -3.76
C ILE A 726 14.92 1.46 -3.47
N ASP A 727 15.83 0.96 -4.31
CA ASP A 727 17.20 1.47 -4.43
C ASP A 727 17.73 1.22 -5.85
N PHE A 728 18.94 1.65 -6.16
CA PHE A 728 19.54 1.49 -7.49
C PHE A 728 20.89 0.82 -7.44
N THR A 729 21.16 0.01 -8.45
CA THR A 729 22.53 -0.43 -8.75
C THR A 729 23.31 0.73 -9.39
N ALA A 730 24.65 0.65 -9.37
CA ALA A 730 25.51 1.70 -9.92
C ALA A 730 25.30 1.97 -11.42
N ASP A 731 24.79 0.99 -12.18
CA ASP A 731 24.47 1.13 -13.61
C ASP A 731 23.07 1.72 -13.88
N GLY A 732 22.31 2.04 -12.84
CA GLY A 732 20.97 2.63 -12.93
C GLY A 732 19.81 1.64 -13.04
N ARG A 733 20.05 0.32 -12.94
CA ARG A 733 18.93 -0.62 -12.75
C ARG A 733 18.29 -0.41 -11.38
N MET A 734 16.96 -0.35 -11.37
CA MET A 734 16.14 -0.18 -10.17
C MET A 734 15.98 -1.53 -9.46
N VAL A 735 16.20 -1.55 -8.16
CA VAL A 735 15.90 -2.65 -7.26
C VAL A 735 14.64 -2.29 -6.49
N LEU A 736 13.59 -3.10 -6.61
CA LEU A 736 12.28 -2.83 -6.05
C LEU A 736 11.84 -3.98 -5.14
N ALA A 737 11.46 -3.65 -3.90
CA ALA A 737 10.88 -4.61 -2.97
C ALA A 737 9.34 -4.51 -2.96
N THR A 738 8.69 -5.66 -2.79
CA THR A 738 7.27 -5.74 -2.46
C THR A 738 7.10 -6.16 -1.00
N TYR A 739 6.07 -5.62 -0.33
CA TYR A 739 5.69 -6.04 1.01
C TYR A 739 5.28 -7.53 1.06
N GLY A 740 4.88 -8.09 -0.09
CA GLY A 740 4.55 -9.52 -0.24
C GLY A 740 5.76 -10.46 -0.25
N GLY A 741 6.99 -9.96 -0.25
CA GLY A 741 8.20 -10.80 -0.15
C GLY A 741 9.05 -10.90 -1.41
N ASP A 742 8.82 -10.08 -2.44
CA ASP A 742 9.57 -10.14 -3.70
C ASP A 742 10.61 -9.03 -3.83
N ILE A 743 11.68 -9.33 -4.57
CA ILE A 743 12.60 -8.33 -5.12
C ILE A 743 12.56 -8.42 -6.64
N TRP A 744 12.41 -7.26 -7.29
CA TRP A 744 12.42 -7.09 -8.73
C TRP A 744 13.56 -6.20 -9.16
N ILE A 745 14.18 -6.54 -10.29
CA ILE A 745 15.16 -5.71 -10.98
C ILE A 745 14.49 -5.15 -12.22
N VAL A 746 14.44 -3.83 -12.33
CA VAL A 746 13.92 -3.13 -13.51
C VAL A 746 15.09 -2.51 -14.26
N SER A 747 15.26 -2.94 -15.50
CA SER A 747 16.28 -2.43 -16.42
C SER A 747 15.65 -1.56 -17.49
N GLN A 748 16.50 -0.88 -18.27
CA GLN A 748 16.08 0.12 -19.28
C GLN A 748 15.30 1.29 -18.65
N VAL A 749 15.65 1.69 -17.43
CA VAL A 749 15.10 2.87 -16.77
C VAL A 749 15.76 4.13 -17.36
N THR A 750 15.35 4.48 -18.57
CA THR A 750 15.87 5.62 -19.34
C THR A 750 15.13 6.92 -19.03
N VAL A 751 15.65 8.04 -19.53
CA VAL A 751 15.00 9.36 -19.40
C VAL A 751 13.61 9.38 -20.06
N ASP A 752 13.38 8.64 -21.13
CA ASP A 752 12.10 8.61 -21.84
C ASP A 752 11.14 7.49 -21.40
N LEU A 753 11.61 6.53 -20.58
CA LEU A 753 10.83 5.42 -20.04
C LEU A 753 10.07 4.61 -21.12
N ARG A 754 10.59 4.52 -22.35
CA ARG A 754 9.87 3.85 -23.46
C ARG A 754 9.71 2.35 -23.26
N GLU A 755 10.74 1.71 -22.72
CA GLU A 755 10.78 0.27 -22.51
C GLU A 755 11.37 -0.02 -21.12
N LEU A 756 10.57 -0.60 -20.24
CA LEU A 756 10.98 -1.00 -18.89
C LEU A 756 10.92 -2.51 -18.82
N ARG A 757 12.04 -3.17 -18.50
CA ARG A 757 12.13 -4.64 -18.45
C ARG A 757 12.22 -5.13 -17.02
N TRP A 758 11.28 -5.97 -16.62
CA TRP A 758 11.10 -6.44 -15.25
C TRP A 758 11.60 -7.86 -15.10
N LYS A 759 12.61 -8.09 -14.26
CA LYS A 759 13.08 -9.43 -13.88
C LYS A 759 12.82 -9.65 -12.41
N ARG A 760 12.08 -10.69 -12.05
CA ARG A 760 11.94 -11.12 -10.66
C ARG A 760 13.28 -11.72 -10.23
N PHE A 761 13.84 -11.20 -9.15
CA PHE A 761 15.16 -11.56 -8.66
C PHE A 761 15.10 -12.42 -7.40
N ALA A 762 14.17 -12.13 -6.49
CA ALA A 762 13.96 -12.94 -5.30
C ALA A 762 12.48 -13.00 -4.90
N ALA A 763 12.12 -14.02 -4.12
CA ALA A 763 10.79 -14.22 -3.55
C ALA A 763 10.90 -14.84 -2.15
N GLY A 764 9.78 -14.94 -1.43
CA GLY A 764 9.72 -15.67 -0.17
C GLY A 764 10.29 -14.93 1.04
N LEU A 765 10.58 -13.63 0.95
CA LEU A 765 11.09 -12.84 2.08
C LEU A 765 9.96 -12.42 3.04
N TYR A 766 10.30 -12.25 4.32
CA TYR A 766 9.32 -11.92 5.36
C TYR A 766 9.10 -10.40 5.49
N GLU A 767 7.99 -9.91 4.93
CA GLU A 767 7.54 -8.50 5.00
C GLU A 767 8.65 -7.46 4.67
N PRO A 768 9.24 -7.46 3.45
CA PRO A 768 10.30 -6.52 3.09
C PRO A 768 9.83 -5.06 3.16
N MET A 769 10.53 -4.23 3.95
CA MET A 769 10.18 -2.81 4.15
C MET A 769 11.40 -1.85 4.02
N GLY A 770 12.54 -2.38 3.59
CA GLY A 770 13.77 -1.63 3.31
C GLY A 770 14.67 -2.40 2.36
N VAL A 771 15.35 -1.69 1.45
CA VAL A 771 16.31 -2.26 0.50
C VAL A 771 17.49 -1.32 0.30
N LYS A 772 18.71 -1.87 0.28
CA LYS A 772 19.94 -1.14 -0.06
C LYS A 772 20.89 -1.98 -0.91
N VAL A 773 21.46 -1.36 -1.94
CA VAL A 773 22.53 -1.93 -2.77
C VAL A 773 23.86 -1.43 -2.26
N VAL A 774 24.60 -2.30 -1.58
CA VAL A 774 25.91 -1.99 -1.00
C VAL A 774 26.95 -2.85 -1.69
N ASN A 775 27.97 -2.23 -2.30
CA ASN A 775 29.02 -2.93 -3.04
C ASN A 775 28.48 -3.94 -4.08
N GLY A 776 27.40 -3.56 -4.78
CA GLY A 776 26.74 -4.40 -5.78
C GLY A 776 25.90 -5.55 -5.22
N ARG A 777 25.75 -5.65 -3.89
CA ARG A 777 24.93 -6.67 -3.22
C ARG A 777 23.66 -6.06 -2.65
N ILE A 778 22.53 -6.76 -2.84
CA ILE A 778 21.21 -6.32 -2.38
C ILE A 778 21.01 -6.80 -0.95
N HIS A 779 20.73 -5.86 -0.05
CA HIS A 779 20.38 -6.10 1.34
C HIS A 779 18.92 -5.72 1.55
N VAL A 780 18.17 -6.57 2.26
CA VAL A 780 16.72 -6.40 2.45
C VAL A 780 16.38 -6.53 3.92
N THR A 781 15.74 -5.49 4.47
CA THR A 781 15.17 -5.55 5.83
C THR A 781 13.87 -6.33 5.77
N GLY A 782 13.88 -7.53 6.36
CA GLY A 782 12.68 -8.28 6.71
C GLY A 782 12.32 -8.12 8.19
N LYS A 783 11.16 -8.64 8.56
CA LYS A 783 10.69 -8.61 9.95
C LYS A 783 11.54 -9.44 10.90
N ASP A 784 12.13 -10.52 10.39
CA ASP A 784 12.92 -11.46 11.18
C ASP A 784 14.44 -11.31 11.03
N ARG A 785 14.92 -10.67 9.95
CA ARG A 785 16.36 -10.49 9.70
C ARG A 785 16.66 -9.46 8.61
N LEU A 786 17.91 -9.02 8.57
CA LEU A 786 18.52 -8.43 7.39
C LEU A 786 19.03 -9.57 6.50
N THR A 787 18.52 -9.66 5.27
CA THR A 787 18.92 -10.69 4.29
C THR A 787 19.84 -10.08 3.24
N ARG A 788 20.94 -10.76 2.90
CA ARG A 788 21.80 -10.39 1.79
C ARG A 788 21.62 -11.39 0.65
N LEU A 789 21.27 -10.89 -0.53
CA LEU A 789 20.91 -11.72 -1.68
C LEU A 789 22.09 -11.86 -2.65
N HIS A 790 22.30 -13.07 -3.14
CA HIS A 790 23.38 -13.39 -4.07
C HIS A 790 22.86 -14.13 -5.29
N ASP A 791 23.18 -13.59 -6.47
CA ASP A 791 23.16 -14.32 -7.73
C ASP A 791 24.55 -14.94 -7.91
N LEU A 792 24.63 -16.28 -7.83
CA LEU A 792 25.89 -17.02 -7.81
C LEU A 792 26.31 -17.47 -9.21
N ASN A 793 25.36 -17.56 -10.14
CA ASN A 793 25.61 -18.04 -11.51
C ASN A 793 25.37 -16.97 -12.61
N GLY A 794 24.96 -15.77 -12.23
CA GLY A 794 24.76 -14.62 -13.12
C GLY A 794 23.49 -14.70 -13.96
N ASN A 795 22.50 -15.50 -13.58
CA ASN A 795 21.27 -15.69 -14.36
C ASN A 795 20.19 -14.60 -14.09
N GLY A 796 20.47 -13.66 -13.19
CA GLY A 796 19.54 -12.60 -12.79
C GLY A 796 18.53 -13.01 -11.73
N GLU A 797 18.81 -14.05 -10.94
CA GLU A 797 18.01 -14.52 -9.80
C GLU A 797 18.91 -14.73 -8.56
N ALA A 798 18.34 -14.57 -7.37
CA ALA A 798 19.04 -14.86 -6.13
C ALA A 798 19.06 -16.37 -5.89
N ASP A 799 20.25 -16.93 -5.83
CA ASP A 799 20.52 -18.33 -5.49
C ASP A 799 20.77 -18.52 -3.99
N PHE A 800 21.37 -17.54 -3.31
CA PHE A 800 21.66 -17.62 -1.88
C PHE A 800 21.05 -16.45 -1.12
N TYR A 801 20.24 -16.79 -0.11
CA TYR A 801 19.56 -15.90 0.81
C TYR A 801 20.31 -15.95 2.13
N GLU A 802 21.36 -15.13 2.21
CA GLU A 802 22.22 -15.07 3.38
C GLU A 802 21.51 -14.40 4.55
N SER A 803 21.53 -15.06 5.70
CA SER A 803 21.10 -14.51 6.98
C SER A 803 22.16 -13.56 7.53
N PHE A 804 22.30 -12.39 6.90
CA PHE A 804 23.35 -11.43 7.22
C PHE A 804 23.28 -10.91 8.66
N ALA A 805 22.08 -10.62 9.18
CA ALA A 805 21.89 -10.32 10.60
C ALA A 805 20.48 -10.73 11.07
N ALA A 806 20.40 -11.80 11.87
CA ALA A 806 19.15 -12.25 12.47
C ALA A 806 18.63 -11.26 13.53
N ASP A 807 17.31 -11.13 13.63
CA ASP A 807 16.69 -10.32 14.65
C ASP A 807 16.49 -11.12 15.96
N PRO A 808 16.99 -10.63 17.11
CA PRO A 808 16.96 -11.38 18.35
C PRO A 808 15.61 -11.34 19.05
N ASP A 809 14.63 -10.61 18.52
CA ASP A 809 13.32 -10.49 19.12
C ASP A 809 12.24 -10.15 18.08
N VAL A 810 11.81 -11.18 17.35
CA VAL A 810 10.83 -11.05 16.27
C VAL A 810 9.41 -11.03 16.84
N SER A 811 8.67 -9.97 16.54
CA SER A 811 7.27 -9.81 16.95
C SER A 811 6.33 -10.58 16.03
N VAL A 812 5.32 -11.24 16.60
CA VAL A 812 4.24 -11.90 15.83
C VAL A 812 3.04 -10.99 15.58
N ASN A 813 3.07 -9.76 16.09
CA ASN A 813 2.03 -8.77 15.82
C ASN A 813 2.14 -8.23 14.39
N PHE A 814 1.00 -8.14 13.68
CA PHE A 814 0.92 -7.61 12.33
C PHE A 814 1.36 -6.14 12.22
N HIS A 815 1.23 -5.35 13.29
CA HIS A 815 1.53 -3.92 13.28
C HIS A 815 2.97 -3.59 13.73
N ALA A 816 3.79 -4.61 13.91
CA ALA A 816 5.18 -4.50 14.36
C ALA A 816 6.14 -4.70 13.18
N PHE A 817 6.41 -3.62 12.46
CA PHE A 817 7.28 -3.66 11.28
C PHE A 817 8.72 -3.30 11.64
N ASN A 818 9.65 -3.83 10.85
CA ASN A 818 11.02 -3.33 10.74
C ASN A 818 11.07 -2.46 9.50
N PHE A 819 11.13 -1.14 9.65
CA PHE A 819 11.05 -0.19 8.55
C PHE A 819 12.43 0.24 8.06
N ASP A 820 12.49 0.43 6.74
CA ASP A 820 13.57 1.13 6.04
C ASP A 820 14.92 0.38 6.12
N LEU A 821 15.90 0.90 5.41
CA LEU A 821 17.29 0.46 5.50
C LEU A 821 18.17 1.61 5.03
N GLN A 822 19.06 2.11 5.88
CA GLN A 822 20.08 3.10 5.51
C GLN A 822 21.47 2.59 5.86
N VAL A 823 22.49 3.15 5.20
CA VAL A 823 23.89 2.76 5.39
C VAL A 823 24.72 4.02 5.53
N ASP A 824 25.58 4.09 6.55
CA ASP A 824 26.50 5.21 6.74
C ASP A 824 27.79 5.05 5.92
N SER A 825 28.63 6.09 5.89
CA SER A 825 29.91 6.07 5.19
C SER A 825 30.91 5.00 5.68
N GLN A 826 30.69 4.46 6.88
CA GLN A 826 31.50 3.38 7.48
C GLN A 826 30.93 1.99 7.20
N GLY A 827 29.79 1.89 6.52
CA GLY A 827 29.12 0.64 6.17
C GLY A 827 28.21 0.06 7.25
N PHE A 828 27.90 0.80 8.32
CA PHE A 828 26.91 0.33 9.29
C PHE A 828 25.50 0.46 8.72
N PHE A 829 24.66 -0.53 8.99
CA PHE A 829 23.27 -0.56 8.56
C PHE A 829 22.35 -0.03 9.66
N TYR A 830 21.28 0.65 9.27
CA TYR A 830 20.30 1.24 10.16
C TYR A 830 18.88 0.91 9.71
N TYR A 831 18.03 0.49 10.64
CA TYR A 831 16.59 0.32 10.42
C TYR A 831 15.83 0.62 11.71
N SER A 832 14.54 0.96 11.60
CA SER A 832 13.69 1.27 12.75
C SER A 832 12.69 0.15 13.02
N LYS A 833 12.30 -0.03 14.29
CA LYS A 833 11.23 -0.93 14.71
C LYS A 833 10.04 -0.13 15.25
N SER A 834 8.84 -0.58 14.91
CA SER A 834 7.61 -0.08 15.54
C SER A 834 7.65 -0.23 17.07
N GLY A 835 7.14 0.78 17.76
CA GLY A 835 6.77 0.69 19.17
C GLY A 835 5.34 0.23 19.38
N HIS A 836 4.41 0.81 18.61
CA HIS A 836 2.99 0.53 18.74
C HIS A 836 2.64 -0.88 18.27
N GLY A 837 2.07 -1.67 19.19
CA GLY A 837 1.64 -3.04 18.91
C GLY A 837 2.78 -4.06 18.87
N ALA A 838 4.04 -3.63 18.91
CA ALA A 838 5.17 -4.54 19.02
C ALA A 838 5.15 -5.22 20.39
N ASP A 839 5.28 -6.55 20.38
CA ASP A 839 5.37 -7.36 21.59
C ASP A 839 6.83 -7.60 22.03
N THR A 840 7.79 -6.88 21.45
CA THR A 840 9.24 -6.97 21.73
C THR A 840 9.63 -6.45 23.12
N ASP A 841 10.81 -6.85 23.60
CA ASP A 841 11.44 -6.40 24.86
C ASP A 841 11.84 -4.91 24.78
N LEU A 842 12.34 -4.48 23.63
CA LEU A 842 12.69 -3.08 23.35
C LEU A 842 11.90 -2.54 22.13
N PRO A 843 10.62 -2.18 22.30
CA PRO A 843 9.80 -1.63 21.23
C PRO A 843 10.16 -0.16 20.94
N GLY A 844 10.00 0.27 19.68
CA GLY A 844 10.17 1.69 19.31
C GLY A 844 11.63 2.13 19.29
N VAL A 845 12.47 1.39 18.59
CA VAL A 845 13.94 1.52 18.60
C VAL A 845 14.49 1.65 17.19
N VAL A 846 15.60 2.37 17.05
CA VAL A 846 16.43 2.37 15.84
C VAL A 846 17.68 1.57 16.14
N TYR A 847 17.92 0.54 15.34
CA TYR A 847 19.10 -0.30 15.46
C TYR A 847 20.20 0.18 14.53
N ARG A 848 21.45 0.04 14.99
CA ARG A 848 22.66 0.13 14.19
C ARG A 848 23.33 -1.24 14.16
N ILE A 849 23.60 -1.76 12.97
CA ILE A 849 24.24 -3.05 12.73
C ILE A 849 25.60 -2.83 12.09
N SER A 850 26.60 -3.58 12.53
CA SER A 850 27.95 -3.53 11.96
C SER A 850 28.03 -3.94 10.49
N PRO A 851 29.05 -3.49 9.75
CA PRO A 851 29.25 -3.85 8.33
C PRO A 851 29.38 -5.36 8.07
N ASP A 852 29.71 -6.16 9.08
CA ASP A 852 29.80 -7.62 9.00
C ASP A 852 28.52 -8.34 9.47
N GLY A 853 27.51 -7.60 9.94
CA GLY A 853 26.23 -8.14 10.40
C GLY A 853 26.25 -8.74 11.81
N LYS A 854 27.43 -8.82 12.46
CA LYS A 854 27.62 -9.63 13.67
C LYS A 854 27.23 -8.93 14.97
N THR A 855 27.19 -7.60 14.96
CA THR A 855 26.89 -6.80 16.15
C THR A 855 25.77 -5.82 15.89
N ARG A 856 24.93 -5.64 16.91
CA ARG A 856 23.76 -4.77 16.88
C ARG A 856 23.72 -3.94 18.16
N GLU A 857 23.47 -2.66 18.02
CA GLU A 857 23.27 -1.75 19.14
C GLU A 857 22.02 -0.89 18.94
N SER A 858 21.35 -0.52 20.04
CA SER A 858 20.27 0.46 19.99
C SER A 858 20.87 1.86 19.88
N LEU A 859 20.53 2.58 18.81
CA LEU A 859 20.96 3.95 18.60
C LEU A 859 20.10 4.92 19.42
N ALA A 860 18.79 4.78 19.31
CA ALA A 860 17.80 5.67 19.93
C ALA A 860 16.48 4.94 20.17
N THR A 861 15.65 5.48 21.06
CA THR A 861 14.36 4.89 21.47
C THR A 861 13.24 5.92 21.51
N GLY A 862 12.01 5.48 21.76
CA GLY A 862 10.86 6.36 21.93
C GLY A 862 10.14 6.66 20.62
N PHE A 863 10.05 5.67 19.73
CA PHE A 863 9.30 5.77 18.48
C PHE A 863 8.02 4.93 18.50
N ARG A 864 6.93 5.47 17.95
CA ARG A 864 5.62 4.80 17.90
C ARG A 864 5.49 3.93 16.66
N THR A 865 5.49 4.54 15.48
CA THR A 865 5.43 3.88 14.18
C THR A 865 6.39 4.62 13.25
N PRO A 866 7.71 4.44 13.41
CA PRO A 866 8.74 5.19 12.70
C PRO A 866 8.92 4.67 11.26
N ASN A 867 7.91 4.87 10.42
CA ASN A 867 7.92 4.33 9.05
C ASN A 867 9.06 4.92 8.21
N GLY A 868 9.50 6.15 8.47
CA GLY A 868 10.56 6.77 7.69
C GLY A 868 11.90 6.83 8.41
N LEU A 869 12.96 6.45 7.71
CA LEU A 869 14.36 6.67 8.09
C LEU A 869 15.04 7.48 6.97
N GLY A 870 16.10 8.20 7.30
CA GLY A 870 16.97 8.87 6.33
C GLY A 870 18.37 9.09 6.88
N MET A 871 19.28 9.51 6.01
CA MET A 871 20.67 9.79 6.34
C MET A 871 21.08 11.13 5.73
N LEU A 872 21.69 11.99 6.53
CA LEU A 872 22.34 13.21 6.07
C LEU A 872 23.76 12.92 5.54
N PRO A 873 24.37 13.81 4.74
CA PRO A 873 25.71 13.61 4.20
C PRO A 873 26.82 13.44 5.24
N ASP A 874 26.57 13.86 6.48
CA ASP A 874 27.48 13.75 7.62
C ASP A 874 27.18 12.54 8.52
N ASP A 875 26.48 11.53 7.99
CA ASP A 875 26.05 10.30 8.67
C ASP A 875 25.10 10.51 9.86
N ARG A 876 24.52 11.71 10.02
CA ARG A 876 23.43 11.90 10.97
C ARG A 876 22.15 11.26 10.46
N VAL A 877 21.51 10.46 11.30
CA VAL A 877 20.28 9.73 10.98
C VAL A 877 19.06 10.63 11.25
N THR A 878 18.08 10.61 10.34
CA THR A 878 16.75 11.18 10.57
C THR A 878 15.71 10.08 10.66
N VAL A 879 14.67 10.30 11.47
CA VAL A 879 13.51 9.40 11.56
C VAL A 879 12.24 10.22 11.55
N SER A 880 11.24 9.79 10.82
CA SER A 880 9.89 10.34 10.97
C SER A 880 8.97 9.39 11.70
N ASP A 881 8.14 9.93 12.59
CA ASP A 881 7.19 9.16 13.39
C ASP A 881 5.76 9.67 13.23
N ASN A 882 4.81 8.76 13.35
CA ASN A 882 3.39 9.02 13.12
C ASN A 882 2.69 9.47 14.40
N GLN A 883 1.87 10.52 14.29
CA GLN A 883 1.01 10.97 15.39
C GLN A 883 0.25 9.83 16.06
N GLY A 884 0.20 9.85 17.39
CA GLY A 884 -0.64 8.96 18.19
C GLY A 884 -0.41 9.13 19.68
N GLN A 885 -0.55 8.05 20.46
CA GLN A 885 -0.28 8.11 21.91
C GLN A 885 1.15 8.59 22.14
N TRP A 886 1.35 9.58 23.02
CA TRP A 886 2.67 10.17 23.32
C TRP A 886 3.42 10.79 22.14
N VAL A 887 2.81 10.86 20.95
CA VAL A 887 3.37 11.51 19.76
C VAL A 887 2.37 12.59 19.33
N PRO A 888 2.55 13.85 19.77
CA PRO A 888 1.51 14.88 19.70
C PRO A 888 1.06 15.23 18.28
N ALA A 889 2.01 15.24 17.36
CA ALA A 889 1.82 15.41 15.92
C ALA A 889 2.88 14.55 15.21
N SER A 890 2.67 14.26 13.92
CA SER A 890 3.72 13.62 13.11
C SER A 890 4.95 14.52 13.10
N LYS A 891 6.14 13.93 13.04
CA LYS A 891 7.39 14.70 13.20
C LYS A 891 8.55 14.03 12.50
N ILE A 892 9.59 14.82 12.22
CA ILE A 892 10.90 14.35 11.79
C ILE A 892 11.89 14.68 12.89
N ASP A 893 12.60 13.67 13.37
CA ASP A 893 13.61 13.74 14.42
C ASP A 893 15.01 13.63 13.81
N LEU A 894 15.97 14.36 14.37
CA LEU A 894 17.39 14.18 14.09
C LEU A 894 18.03 13.41 15.25
N LEU A 895 18.63 12.25 14.95
CA LEU A 895 18.96 11.27 15.96
C LEU A 895 20.25 11.59 16.71
N ARG A 896 20.24 11.29 18.01
CA ARG A 896 21.41 11.26 18.88
C ARG A 896 21.50 9.90 19.54
N ARG A 897 22.73 9.45 19.75
CA ARG A 897 23.00 8.21 20.47
C ARG A 897 22.42 8.29 21.89
N GLY A 898 21.58 7.33 22.25
CA GLY A 898 20.87 7.27 23.53
C GLY A 898 19.66 8.20 23.64
N GLY A 899 19.26 8.89 22.56
CA GLY A 899 18.13 9.80 22.54
C GLY A 899 16.78 9.10 22.77
N PHE A 900 15.82 9.85 23.30
CA PHE A 900 14.44 9.42 23.54
C PHE A 900 13.47 10.36 22.84
N TYR A 901 12.70 9.85 21.87
CA TYR A 901 11.90 10.64 20.95
C TYR A 901 10.40 10.70 21.26
N GLY A 902 10.02 10.39 22.51
CA GLY A 902 8.74 10.79 23.08
C GLY A 902 7.72 9.68 23.22
N TRP A 903 7.72 8.64 22.37
CA TRP A 903 6.77 7.53 22.54
C TRP A 903 7.10 6.73 23.80
N VAL A 904 6.11 6.60 24.68
CA VAL A 904 6.19 5.75 25.88
C VAL A 904 5.34 4.51 25.65
N GLN A 905 5.80 3.38 26.15
CA GLN A 905 5.11 2.10 26.05
C GLN A 905 3.76 2.15 26.79
N THR A 906 2.65 1.99 26.05
CA THR A 906 1.28 2.17 26.60
C THR A 906 0.33 1.00 26.40
N TYR A 907 0.74 -0.10 25.77
CA TYR A 907 -0.21 -1.08 25.25
C TYR A 907 -0.46 -2.27 26.20
N ASP A 908 -1.53 -2.23 27.00
CA ASP A 908 -2.03 -3.38 27.78
C ASP A 908 -3.21 -4.08 27.06
N GLY A 909 -2.93 -5.00 26.15
CA GLY A 909 -3.99 -5.79 25.52
C GLY A 909 -4.78 -6.60 26.55
N ARG A 910 -6.01 -6.19 26.88
CA ARG A 910 -6.95 -6.90 27.79
C ARG A 910 -7.09 -8.38 27.40
N GLY A 911 -6.31 -9.26 28.05
CA GLY A 911 -6.42 -10.72 27.93
C GLY A 911 -5.73 -11.36 26.72
N ARG A 912 -4.91 -10.63 25.94
CA ARG A 912 -4.01 -11.22 24.93
C ARG A 912 -2.67 -10.49 24.92
N TRP A 913 -1.63 -11.22 25.37
CA TRP A 913 -0.19 -10.94 25.30
C TRP A 913 0.26 -9.50 25.64
N ALA A 914 1.06 -9.38 26.71
CA ALA A 914 1.58 -8.11 27.20
C ALA A 914 3.04 -7.88 26.75
N PRO A 915 3.53 -6.62 26.72
CA PRO A 915 4.89 -6.32 26.27
C PRO A 915 5.98 -6.99 27.12
N GLY A 916 7.15 -7.26 26.52
CA GLY A 916 8.20 -8.08 27.12
C GLY A 916 7.74 -9.52 27.41
N GLY A 917 6.85 -10.07 26.57
CA GLY A 917 6.21 -11.37 26.82
C GLY A 917 5.30 -11.40 28.07
N GLY A 918 4.92 -10.24 28.61
CA GLY A 918 4.12 -10.10 29.83
C GLY A 918 4.91 -9.84 31.11
N THR A 919 6.23 -9.62 30.99
CA THR A 919 7.09 -9.23 32.11
C THR A 919 7.00 -7.75 32.46
N ILE A 920 6.57 -6.89 31.52
CA ILE A 920 6.48 -5.45 31.72
C ILE A 920 5.12 -5.08 32.31
N ASP A 921 5.11 -4.61 33.56
CA ASP A 921 3.94 -4.04 34.21
C ASP A 921 3.77 -2.57 33.77
N LEU A 922 2.93 -2.35 32.77
CA LEU A 922 2.68 -1.01 32.19
C LEU A 922 2.14 0.00 33.21
N LYS A 923 1.54 -0.44 34.32
CA LYS A 923 1.10 0.46 35.40
C LYS A 923 2.28 1.01 36.20
N LYS A 924 3.46 0.42 36.07
CA LYS A 924 4.71 0.84 36.71
C LYS A 924 5.67 1.55 35.77
N VAL A 925 5.36 1.63 34.47
CA VAL A 925 6.17 2.41 33.52
C VAL A 925 6.02 3.89 33.88
N VAL A 926 7.09 4.48 34.41
CA VAL A 926 7.16 5.91 34.69
C VAL A 926 7.69 6.60 33.44
N PRO A 927 6.89 7.44 32.76
CA PRO A 927 7.35 8.17 31.60
C PRO A 927 8.48 9.14 32.00
N PRO A 928 9.47 9.38 31.13
CA PRO A 928 10.44 10.46 31.33
C PRO A 928 9.74 11.81 31.53
N THR A 929 10.43 12.78 32.13
CA THR A 929 9.87 14.13 32.29
C THR A 929 9.90 14.96 31.01
N THR A 930 10.69 14.54 30.02
CA THR A 930 10.86 15.20 28.72
C THR A 930 11.37 14.23 27.67
N PHE A 931 11.46 14.67 26.43
CA PHE A 931 11.98 13.93 25.29
C PHE A 931 12.76 14.88 24.37
N ASP A 932 13.62 14.32 23.52
CA ASP A 932 14.41 15.06 22.54
C ASP A 932 13.50 15.74 21.51
N ARG A 933 13.73 17.03 21.28
CA ARG A 933 12.88 17.84 20.39
C ARG A 933 13.09 17.43 18.92
N PRO A 934 12.02 17.34 18.12
CA PRO A 934 12.15 17.03 16.70
C PRO A 934 12.79 18.18 15.94
N LEU A 935 13.30 17.84 14.76
CA LEU A 935 13.73 18.81 13.76
C LEU A 935 12.54 19.65 13.27
N VAL A 936 11.41 18.99 12.99
CA VAL A 936 10.18 19.65 12.57
C VAL A 936 8.93 18.82 12.93
N TYR A 937 7.86 19.48 13.36
CA TYR A 937 6.52 18.92 13.48
C TYR A 937 5.74 19.11 12.18
N MET A 938 4.83 18.18 11.92
CA MET A 938 3.90 18.20 10.80
C MET A 938 2.48 17.98 11.34
N PRO A 939 1.54 18.91 11.14
CA PRO A 939 0.17 18.74 11.59
C PRO A 939 -0.48 17.53 10.91
N GLN A 940 -1.39 16.83 11.59
CA GLN A 940 -2.05 15.63 11.05
C GLN A 940 -2.74 15.84 9.69
N VAL A 941 -3.23 17.06 9.45
CA VAL A 941 -3.88 17.45 8.19
C VAL A 941 -2.88 17.63 7.04
N VAL A 942 -1.61 17.88 7.36
CA VAL A 942 -0.49 18.00 6.42
C VAL A 942 0.17 16.64 6.20
N ASP A 943 0.42 15.90 7.26
CA ASP A 943 0.94 14.53 7.19
C ASP A 943 0.44 13.66 8.34
N ASN A 944 -0.48 12.74 8.05
CA ASN A 944 -1.06 11.82 9.03
C ASN A 944 -0.23 10.53 9.20
N SER A 945 0.62 10.21 8.23
CA SER A 945 1.49 9.05 8.28
C SER A 945 2.73 9.32 7.45
N SER A 946 3.84 9.46 8.13
CA SER A 946 5.11 9.85 7.54
C SER A 946 5.80 8.69 6.82
N GLY A 947 6.64 9.02 5.84
CA GLY A 947 7.52 8.13 5.10
C GLY A 947 8.99 8.54 5.25
N GLY A 948 9.90 7.88 4.53
CA GLY A 948 11.35 8.09 4.60
C GLY A 948 11.83 9.47 4.19
N GLN A 949 13.10 9.75 4.49
CA GLN A 949 13.80 10.96 4.09
C GLN A 949 14.97 10.64 3.15
N LEU A 950 15.22 11.53 2.19
CA LEU A 950 16.25 11.34 1.16
C LEU A 950 17.04 12.64 1.00
N TRP A 951 18.34 12.59 1.23
CA TRP A 951 19.23 13.66 0.79
C TRP A 951 19.50 13.53 -0.70
N VAL A 952 19.41 14.63 -1.45
CA VAL A 952 19.67 14.66 -2.88
C VAL A 952 20.73 15.71 -3.15
N ASP A 953 21.93 15.30 -3.55
CA ASP A 953 23.06 16.18 -3.88
C ASP A 953 23.45 16.15 -5.38
N ASP A 954 22.75 15.36 -6.19
CA ASP A 954 23.00 15.30 -7.62
C ASP A 954 22.59 16.63 -8.28
N PRO A 955 23.52 17.35 -8.94
CA PRO A 955 23.21 18.66 -9.53
C PRO A 955 22.25 18.56 -10.73
N ARG A 956 22.12 17.38 -11.36
CA ARG A 956 21.16 17.14 -12.46
C ARG A 956 19.72 17.22 -11.98
N TRP A 957 19.50 17.14 -10.67
CA TRP A 957 18.18 17.31 -10.05
C TRP A 957 17.77 18.78 -9.96
N GLY A 958 18.64 19.74 -10.29
CA GLY A 958 18.26 21.14 -10.41
C GLY A 958 18.11 21.86 -9.06
N PRO A 959 17.22 22.87 -8.95
CA PRO A 959 17.24 23.84 -7.84
C PRO A 959 17.06 23.30 -6.40
N LEU A 960 16.49 22.11 -6.17
CA LEU A 960 16.45 21.54 -4.81
C LEU A 960 17.51 20.45 -4.58
N SER A 961 18.51 20.36 -5.46
CA SER A 961 19.76 19.67 -5.14
C SER A 961 20.42 20.32 -3.92
N GLY A 962 21.01 19.51 -3.05
CA GLY A 962 21.53 19.89 -1.73
C GLY A 962 20.46 20.04 -0.65
N LYS A 963 19.25 19.48 -0.83
CA LYS A 963 18.17 19.53 0.17
C LYS A 963 17.79 18.13 0.68
N LEU A 964 17.28 18.08 1.90
CA LEU A 964 16.66 16.90 2.47
C LEU A 964 15.20 16.84 2.04
N LEU A 965 14.79 15.75 1.41
CA LEU A 965 13.42 15.47 1.03
C LEU A 965 12.71 14.61 2.07
N HIS A 966 11.39 14.76 2.19
CA HIS A 966 10.54 13.95 3.04
C HIS A 966 9.34 13.40 2.26
N THR A 967 9.10 12.10 2.37
CA THR A 967 7.96 11.42 1.75
C THR A 967 6.81 11.28 2.76
N SER A 968 5.57 11.47 2.32
CA SER A 968 4.36 11.21 3.14
C SER A 968 3.63 9.99 2.62
N PHE A 969 3.54 8.96 3.46
CA PHE A 969 2.77 7.75 3.18
C PHE A 969 1.27 8.06 3.19
N GLY A 970 0.81 8.84 4.17
CA GLY A 970 -0.61 9.06 4.34
C GLY A 970 -1.23 9.96 3.26
N ARG A 971 -0.43 10.83 2.65
CA ARG A 971 -0.90 11.80 1.67
C ARG A 971 -0.39 11.57 0.25
N GLY A 972 0.68 10.81 0.06
CA GLY A 972 1.32 10.69 -1.25
C GLY A 972 1.96 12.02 -1.67
N TRP A 973 2.61 12.71 -0.74
CA TRP A 973 3.20 14.03 -0.94
C TRP A 973 4.71 14.00 -0.70
N LEU A 974 5.43 14.84 -1.43
CA LEU A 974 6.87 15.03 -1.29
C LEU A 974 7.14 16.45 -0.79
N PHE A 975 8.04 16.57 0.17
CA PHE A 975 8.44 17.83 0.78
C PHE A 975 9.94 18.02 0.66
N TYR A 976 10.40 19.26 0.75
CA TYR A 976 11.80 19.60 1.00
C TYR A 976 11.94 20.36 2.31
N LEU A 977 13.07 20.13 3.00
CA LEU A 977 13.39 20.73 4.28
C LEU A 977 14.50 21.76 4.15
N LEU A 978 14.42 22.79 4.99
CA LEU A 978 15.40 23.85 5.15
C LEU A 978 15.86 23.82 6.61
N THR A 979 17.05 23.27 6.85
CA THR A 979 17.59 23.03 8.19
C THR A 979 18.43 24.21 8.67
N GLN A 980 18.35 24.45 9.98
CA GLN A 980 19.16 25.44 10.68
C GLN A 980 19.70 24.82 11.97
N ASP A 981 21.01 24.94 12.16
CA ASP A 981 21.70 24.57 13.40
C ASP A 981 22.01 25.84 14.21
N ILE A 982 21.51 25.92 15.44
CA ILE A 982 21.79 26.99 16.41
C ILE A 982 22.46 26.36 17.62
N GLU A 983 23.78 26.54 17.73
CA GLU A 983 24.62 25.85 18.72
C GLU A 983 24.41 24.33 18.61
N GLU A 984 23.94 23.67 19.67
CA GLU A 984 23.64 22.24 19.69
C GLU A 984 22.17 21.92 19.33
N VAL A 985 21.36 22.89 18.88
CA VAL A 985 19.94 22.66 18.57
C VAL A 985 19.70 22.77 17.07
N SER A 986 19.22 21.70 16.47
CA SER A 986 18.75 21.68 15.08
C SER A 986 17.25 21.93 15.02
N GLN A 987 16.82 22.65 13.99
CA GLN A 987 15.41 22.91 13.68
C GLN A 987 15.24 23.06 12.16
N ALA A 988 14.02 22.93 11.65
CA ALA A 988 13.77 23.08 10.22
C ALA A 988 12.42 23.69 9.88
N ALA A 989 12.39 24.31 8.70
CA ALA A 989 11.18 24.55 7.94
C ALA A 989 10.98 23.43 6.91
N ILE A 990 9.73 23.15 6.56
CA ILE A 990 9.32 22.15 5.58
C ILE A 990 8.27 22.73 4.62
N ILE A 991 8.43 22.44 3.33
CA ILE A 991 7.58 22.94 2.25
C ILE A 991 7.19 21.77 1.34
N LYS A 992 5.88 21.62 1.06
CA LYS A 992 5.35 20.60 0.16
C LYS A 992 5.65 20.98 -1.28
N LEU A 993 6.03 20.04 -2.14
CA LEU A 993 6.05 20.27 -3.59
C LEU A 993 4.61 20.25 -4.16
N PRO A 994 4.31 21.00 -5.23
CA PRO A 994 2.99 21.04 -5.86
C PRO A 994 2.75 19.81 -6.75
N LEU A 995 3.13 18.62 -6.25
CA LEU A 995 3.03 17.33 -6.91
C LEU A 995 2.29 16.35 -5.99
N ASP A 996 1.44 15.52 -6.58
CA ASP A 996 0.66 14.53 -5.86
C ASP A 996 0.89 13.14 -6.46
N PHE A 997 1.50 12.26 -5.66
CA PHE A 997 1.78 10.89 -6.07
C PHE A 997 0.52 10.06 -6.07
N ARG A 998 0.40 9.06 -6.94
CA ARG A 998 -0.78 8.20 -7.04
C ARG A 998 -0.90 7.20 -5.89
N THR A 999 0.15 7.03 -5.08
CA THR A 999 0.23 6.09 -3.97
C THR A 999 0.79 6.77 -2.71
N GLY A 1000 0.66 6.12 -1.55
CA GLY A 1000 1.26 6.57 -0.31
C GLY A 1000 2.76 6.31 -0.30
N ILE A 1001 3.56 7.30 -0.72
CA ILE A 1001 5.00 7.13 -0.85
C ILE A 1001 5.71 7.02 0.51
N MET A 1002 6.55 5.99 0.65
CA MET A 1002 7.28 5.72 1.88
C MET A 1002 8.80 5.64 1.69
N ARG A 1003 9.28 5.33 0.49
CA ARG A 1003 10.72 5.28 0.19
C ARG A 1003 11.01 6.04 -1.09
N ALA A 1004 12.15 6.70 -1.12
CA ALA A 1004 12.67 7.35 -2.31
C ALA A 1004 14.17 7.10 -2.45
N ALA A 1005 14.66 7.10 -3.70
CA ALA A 1005 16.07 6.97 -4.01
C ALA A 1005 16.42 7.80 -5.26
N VAL A 1006 17.67 8.24 -5.36
CA VAL A 1006 18.22 8.88 -6.56
C VAL A 1006 18.74 7.79 -7.49
N ASN A 1007 18.34 7.82 -8.75
CA ASN A 1007 18.93 6.94 -9.75
C ASN A 1007 20.30 7.51 -10.19
N PRO A 1008 21.41 6.80 -9.97
CA PRO A 1008 22.74 7.30 -10.32
C PRO A 1008 22.93 7.53 -11.83
N ALA A 1009 22.17 6.84 -12.68
CA ALA A 1009 22.30 6.98 -14.13
C ALA A 1009 21.75 8.31 -14.65
N ASP A 1010 20.62 8.81 -14.13
CA ASP A 1010 19.97 10.04 -14.62
C ASP A 1010 19.93 11.19 -13.59
N GLY A 1011 20.27 10.93 -12.34
CA GLY A 1011 20.27 11.90 -11.24
C GLY A 1011 18.86 12.31 -10.79
N GLN A 1012 17.82 11.58 -11.20
CA GLN A 1012 16.43 11.89 -10.87
C GLN A 1012 15.96 11.14 -9.61
N VAL A 1013 14.90 11.65 -8.96
CA VAL A 1013 14.36 11.05 -7.73
C VAL A 1013 13.19 10.15 -8.06
N TYR A 1014 13.21 8.93 -7.57
CA TYR A 1014 12.14 7.94 -7.69
C TYR A 1014 11.56 7.67 -6.33
N ALA A 1015 10.24 7.56 -6.22
CA ALA A 1015 9.57 7.21 -4.98
C ALA A 1015 8.55 6.08 -5.20
N VAL A 1016 8.40 5.25 -4.16
CA VAL A 1016 7.52 4.09 -4.15
C VAL A 1016 6.67 4.03 -2.89
N GLY A 1017 5.54 3.34 -3.00
CA GLY A 1017 4.59 3.25 -1.91
C GLY A 1017 3.41 2.32 -2.14
N LEU A 1018 2.50 2.33 -1.18
CA LEU A 1018 1.24 1.56 -1.17
C LEU A 1018 0.20 2.33 -0.33
N ASP A 1019 -1.00 1.79 -0.14
CA ASP A 1019 -2.06 2.45 0.65
C ASP A 1019 -2.42 1.66 1.92
N GLY A 1020 -2.21 0.34 1.93
CA GLY A 1020 -2.76 -0.69 2.85
C GLY A 1020 -3.13 -0.34 4.31
N TRP A 1021 -2.51 0.64 4.98
CA TRP A 1021 -2.82 1.05 6.37
C TRP A 1021 -3.12 2.55 6.54
N ASN A 1022 -3.56 3.24 5.50
CA ASN A 1022 -3.71 4.70 5.49
C ASN A 1022 -5.01 5.23 6.13
N GLY A 1023 -5.19 4.99 7.43
CA GLY A 1023 -6.32 5.53 8.18
C GLY A 1023 -6.30 7.06 8.25
N GLY A 1024 -7.28 7.72 7.61
CA GLY A 1024 -7.43 9.18 7.63
C GLY A 1024 -6.47 9.94 6.72
N GLY A 1025 -5.84 9.26 5.75
CA GLY A 1025 -5.02 9.89 4.72
C GLY A 1025 -5.83 10.39 3.52
N ARG A 1026 -5.12 10.75 2.45
CA ARG A 1026 -5.74 11.23 1.22
C ARG A 1026 -6.50 10.09 0.54
N PRO A 1027 -7.79 10.27 0.17
CA PRO A 1027 -8.55 9.23 -0.52
C PRO A 1027 -7.98 8.99 -1.93
N GLY A 1028 -8.26 7.80 -2.49
CA GLY A 1028 -7.94 7.46 -3.88
C GLY A 1028 -6.48 7.07 -4.15
N LEU A 1029 -5.68 6.82 -3.11
CA LEU A 1029 -4.33 6.27 -3.28
C LEU A 1029 -4.39 4.81 -3.76
N LEU A 1030 -3.50 4.48 -4.68
CA LEU A 1030 -3.30 3.12 -5.16
C LEU A 1030 -2.50 2.32 -4.13
N ASP A 1031 -2.82 1.03 -3.99
CA ASP A 1031 -2.08 0.11 -3.11
C ASP A 1031 -0.73 -0.36 -3.71
N HIS A 1032 -0.21 0.39 -4.68
CA HIS A 1032 1.08 0.25 -5.33
C HIS A 1032 1.41 1.54 -6.08
N GLY A 1033 2.69 1.81 -6.32
CA GLY A 1033 3.07 2.87 -7.25
C GLY A 1033 4.56 3.15 -7.27
N ILE A 1034 5.03 3.55 -8.46
CA ILE A 1034 6.39 4.01 -8.70
C ILE A 1034 6.28 5.26 -9.58
N GLN A 1035 6.84 6.36 -9.10
CA GLN A 1035 6.88 7.61 -9.86
C GLN A 1035 8.24 8.28 -9.74
N ARG A 1036 8.61 9.00 -10.80
CA ARG A 1036 9.86 9.76 -10.88
C ARG A 1036 9.55 11.25 -10.85
N VAL A 1037 10.15 11.96 -9.90
CA VAL A 1037 10.21 13.42 -9.91
C VAL A 1037 11.40 13.81 -10.77
N ARG A 1038 11.09 14.31 -11.96
CA ARG A 1038 12.09 14.67 -12.97
C ARG A 1038 12.23 16.19 -13.04
N TYR A 1039 13.46 16.67 -12.93
CA TYR A 1039 13.78 18.04 -13.29
C TYR A 1039 13.71 18.21 -14.82
N THR A 1040 12.92 19.18 -15.29
CA THR A 1040 12.64 19.38 -16.71
C THR A 1040 13.70 20.25 -17.41
N GLY A 1041 14.69 20.76 -16.67
CA GLY A 1041 15.65 21.74 -17.16
C GLY A 1041 15.16 23.18 -17.10
N LYS A 1042 13.86 23.41 -16.82
CA LYS A 1042 13.28 24.75 -16.72
C LYS A 1042 13.50 25.35 -15.33
N PRO A 1043 13.63 26.68 -15.19
CA PRO A 1043 13.71 27.34 -13.89
C PRO A 1043 12.56 26.94 -12.95
N HIS A 1044 12.88 26.75 -11.67
CA HIS A 1044 11.89 26.52 -10.63
C HIS A 1044 12.11 27.53 -9.49
N PRO A 1045 11.25 28.55 -9.33
CA PRO A 1045 11.30 29.45 -8.19
C PRO A 1045 11.04 28.69 -6.90
N ILE A 1046 11.91 28.85 -5.90
CA ILE A 1046 11.79 28.22 -4.58
C ILE A 1046 12.18 29.17 -3.45
N VAL A 1047 11.70 28.88 -2.25
CA VAL A 1047 12.34 29.35 -1.01
C VAL A 1047 13.59 28.49 -0.82
N SER A 1048 14.76 29.09 -0.96
CA SER A 1048 16.05 28.39 -0.93
C SER A 1048 16.60 28.22 0.47
N ASP A 1049 16.19 29.05 1.43
CA ASP A 1049 16.61 28.98 2.82
C ASP A 1049 15.65 29.68 3.80
N CYS A 1050 15.59 29.18 5.03
CA CYS A 1050 14.78 29.72 6.13
C CYS A 1050 15.63 29.76 7.41
N GLN A 1051 15.91 30.96 7.91
CA GLN A 1051 16.75 31.17 9.10
C GLN A 1051 15.98 31.94 10.17
N VAL A 1052 15.94 31.42 11.40
CA VAL A 1052 15.48 32.17 12.56
C VAL A 1052 16.59 33.11 12.99
N GLU A 1053 16.28 34.39 13.17
CA GLU A 1053 17.17 35.44 13.64
C GLU A 1053 16.70 36.00 15.00
N PRO A 1054 17.53 36.73 15.76
CA PRO A 1054 17.17 37.18 17.11
C PRO A 1054 15.93 38.08 17.20
N ASP A 1055 15.59 38.78 16.11
CA ASP A 1055 14.46 39.72 16.02
C ASP A 1055 13.51 39.44 14.83
N GLY A 1056 13.63 38.28 14.19
CA GLY A 1056 12.87 38.01 12.97
C GLY A 1056 13.10 36.67 12.30
N LEU A 1057 12.54 36.54 11.10
CA LEU A 1057 12.70 35.37 10.23
C LEU A 1057 13.28 35.82 8.90
N ARG A 1058 14.42 35.26 8.50
CA ARG A 1058 15.00 35.47 7.18
C ARG A 1058 14.57 34.37 6.23
N LEU A 1059 14.06 34.77 5.07
CA LEU A 1059 13.76 33.89 3.95
C LEU A 1059 14.70 34.24 2.79
N SER A 1060 15.24 33.24 2.12
CA SER A 1060 16.02 33.41 0.89
C SER A 1060 15.35 32.70 -0.28
N PHE A 1061 15.59 33.20 -1.49
CA PHE A 1061 14.99 32.73 -2.73
C PHE A 1061 16.08 32.52 -3.78
N ASN A 1062 15.85 31.60 -4.71
CA ASN A 1062 16.78 31.38 -5.84
C ASN A 1062 16.59 32.37 -7.00
N PHE A 1063 15.64 33.31 -6.88
CA PHE A 1063 15.26 34.31 -7.88
C PHE A 1063 15.12 35.70 -7.25
N PRO A 1064 15.31 36.79 -8.01
CA PRO A 1064 15.10 38.14 -7.49
C PRO A 1064 13.61 38.47 -7.35
N LEU A 1065 13.25 39.13 -6.26
CA LEU A 1065 11.88 39.51 -5.92
C LEU A 1065 11.52 40.91 -6.45
N ASP A 1066 10.24 41.12 -6.75
CA ASP A 1066 9.68 42.47 -6.86
C ASP A 1066 9.78 43.21 -5.52
N ALA A 1067 10.34 44.42 -5.55
CA ALA A 1067 10.64 45.16 -4.33
C ALA A 1067 9.35 45.58 -3.59
N ALA A 1068 8.33 46.04 -4.31
CA ALA A 1068 7.12 46.56 -3.70
C ALA A 1068 6.33 45.46 -2.99
N LYS A 1069 6.17 44.31 -3.62
CA LYS A 1069 5.53 43.12 -3.02
C LYS A 1069 6.39 42.52 -1.91
N ALA A 1070 7.70 42.45 -2.08
CA ALA A 1070 8.57 41.85 -1.07
C ALA A 1070 8.60 42.63 0.25
N THR A 1071 8.54 43.97 0.19
CA THR A 1071 8.57 44.82 1.40
C THR A 1071 7.20 45.08 2.02
N ASP A 1072 6.11 44.58 1.43
CA ASP A 1072 4.76 44.73 2.00
C ASP A 1072 4.54 43.69 3.11
N PRO A 1073 4.38 44.08 4.40
CA PRO A 1073 4.09 43.13 5.46
C PRO A 1073 2.82 42.31 5.22
N ALA A 1074 1.84 42.83 4.47
CA ALA A 1074 0.61 42.12 4.13
C ALA A 1074 0.82 40.93 3.19
N SER A 1075 1.98 40.86 2.50
CA SER A 1075 2.38 39.70 1.70
C SER A 1075 2.72 38.47 2.54
N TYR A 1076 2.80 38.58 3.87
CA TYR A 1076 3.16 37.51 4.78
C TYR A 1076 2.10 37.34 5.87
N LYS A 1077 1.47 36.17 5.94
CA LYS A 1077 0.52 35.82 7.00
C LYS A 1077 1.09 34.70 7.85
N ILE A 1078 1.26 34.95 9.14
CA ILE A 1078 1.91 34.01 10.07
C ILE A 1078 1.00 33.71 11.25
N ARG A 1079 0.97 32.44 11.67
CA ARG A 1079 0.30 31.97 12.88
C ARG A 1079 1.09 30.85 13.52
N HIS A 1080 0.95 30.66 14.84
CA HIS A 1080 1.69 29.64 15.57
C HIS A 1080 0.89 28.95 16.68
N TRP A 1081 1.35 27.76 17.06
CA TRP A 1081 0.79 26.96 18.16
C TRP A 1081 1.82 25.98 18.72
N ASN A 1082 1.50 25.45 19.92
CA ASN A 1082 2.25 24.39 20.59
C ASN A 1082 1.39 23.14 20.73
N TYR A 1083 2.05 22.02 21.00
CA TYR A 1083 1.45 20.74 21.30
C TYR A 1083 1.75 20.30 22.73
N PHE A 1084 0.88 19.48 23.31
CA PHE A 1084 1.11 18.86 24.60
C PHE A 1084 1.53 17.41 24.44
N TRP A 1085 2.62 17.05 25.12
CA TRP A 1085 3.10 15.69 25.22
C TRP A 1085 2.39 14.95 26.34
N GLN A 1086 1.57 13.96 25.97
CA GLN A 1086 0.67 13.26 26.88
C GLN A 1086 0.31 11.87 26.33
N ALA A 1087 -0.21 11.00 27.19
CA ALA A 1087 -0.62 9.65 26.81
C ALA A 1087 -1.79 9.59 25.81
N ALA A 1088 -2.59 10.67 25.72
CA ALA A 1088 -3.69 10.75 24.77
C ALA A 1088 -3.20 10.68 23.32
N TYR A 1089 -4.08 10.27 22.41
CA TYR A 1089 -3.76 10.19 20.99
C TYR A 1089 -3.65 11.60 20.39
N GLY A 1090 -2.45 11.99 19.95
CA GLY A 1090 -2.17 13.30 19.40
C GLY A 1090 -2.36 14.43 20.41
N SER A 1091 -2.37 15.67 19.90
CA SER A 1091 -2.62 16.88 20.67
C SER A 1091 -3.49 17.84 19.88
N GLU A 1092 -4.36 18.53 20.60
CA GLU A 1092 -4.96 19.78 20.11
C GLU A 1092 -3.87 20.83 19.87
N MET A 1093 -4.21 21.89 19.15
CA MET A 1093 -3.34 23.05 18.95
C MET A 1093 -3.54 24.03 20.10
N TYR A 1094 -2.46 24.39 20.80
CA TYR A 1094 -2.51 25.29 21.96
C TYR A 1094 -1.82 26.62 21.67
N SER A 1095 -2.49 27.70 22.06
CA SER A 1095 -1.98 29.07 21.98
C SER A 1095 -0.72 29.20 22.84
N PRO A 1096 0.45 29.54 22.26
CA PRO A 1096 1.67 29.72 23.04
C PRO A 1096 1.57 30.93 23.98
N LYS A 1097 0.61 31.85 23.75
CA LYS A 1097 0.35 32.99 24.65
C LYS A 1097 -0.47 32.61 25.88
N THR A 1098 -1.49 31.77 25.71
CA THR A 1098 -2.50 31.53 26.77
C THR A 1098 -2.45 30.13 27.37
N GLY A 1099 -1.80 29.18 26.71
CA GLY A 1099 -1.78 27.76 27.08
C GLY A 1099 -3.13 27.05 26.91
N LYS A 1100 -4.11 27.68 26.25
CA LYS A 1100 -5.43 27.12 25.96
C LYS A 1100 -5.51 26.68 24.49
N VAL A 1101 -6.46 25.79 24.18
CA VAL A 1101 -6.73 25.37 22.80
C VAL A 1101 -6.99 26.61 21.94
N GLY A 1102 -6.24 26.76 20.85
CA GLY A 1102 -6.26 27.91 19.96
C GLY A 1102 -4.97 28.08 19.17
N ILE A 1103 -5.03 28.94 18.15
CA ILE A 1103 -3.90 29.31 17.29
C ILE A 1103 -3.74 30.83 17.39
N ASP A 1104 -2.53 31.33 17.63
CA ASP A 1104 -2.28 32.77 17.73
C ASP A 1104 -1.75 33.32 16.39
N PRO A 1105 -2.27 34.45 15.88
CA PRO A 1105 -1.65 35.16 14.77
C PRO A 1105 -0.33 35.81 15.21
N VAL A 1106 0.61 35.93 14.27
CA VAL A 1106 1.91 36.59 14.46
C VAL A 1106 2.00 37.77 13.51
N GLU A 1107 2.24 38.95 14.07
CA GLU A 1107 2.33 40.20 13.32
C GLU A 1107 3.76 40.42 12.79
N VAL A 1108 3.86 40.69 11.49
CA VAL A 1108 5.09 41.18 10.84
C VAL A 1108 5.01 42.70 10.84
N VAL A 1109 5.92 43.36 11.55
CA VAL A 1109 5.87 44.83 11.72
C VAL A 1109 6.63 45.58 10.64
N ASP A 1110 7.62 44.94 10.03
CA ASP A 1110 8.45 45.49 8.96
C ASP A 1110 9.10 44.35 8.16
N VAL A 1111 9.50 44.64 6.92
CA VAL A 1111 10.18 43.69 6.04
C VAL A 1111 11.36 44.36 5.35
N GLU A 1112 12.57 43.91 5.67
CA GLU A 1112 13.79 44.40 5.04
C GLU A 1112 14.15 43.52 3.84
N LEU A 1113 14.20 44.11 2.64
CA LEU A 1113 14.66 43.44 1.42
C LEU A 1113 16.19 43.60 1.28
N ALA A 1114 16.89 42.48 1.08
CA ALA A 1114 18.32 42.48 0.82
C ALA A 1114 18.66 43.17 -0.51
N ALA A 1115 19.89 43.70 -0.62
CA ALA A 1115 20.34 44.46 -1.78
C ALA A 1115 20.32 43.65 -3.10
N ASP A 1116 20.50 42.32 -3.02
CA ASP A 1116 20.42 41.40 -4.16
C ASP A 1116 18.99 41.01 -4.53
N ARG A 1117 18.00 41.49 -3.77
CA ARG A 1117 16.57 41.19 -3.87
C ARG A 1117 16.24 39.70 -3.75
N ARG A 1118 17.14 38.89 -3.18
CA ARG A 1118 16.97 37.43 -3.05
C ARG A 1118 16.74 36.98 -1.62
N SER A 1119 16.69 37.90 -0.66
CA SER A 1119 16.33 37.59 0.72
C SER A 1119 15.49 38.69 1.33
N VAL A 1120 14.58 38.30 2.23
CA VAL A 1120 13.82 39.22 3.08
C VAL A 1120 14.05 38.85 4.54
N LEU A 1121 14.11 39.87 5.41
CA LEU A 1121 14.08 39.71 6.85
C LEU A 1121 12.76 40.26 7.38
N LEU A 1122 11.89 39.36 7.85
CA LEU A 1122 10.62 39.70 8.47
C LEU A 1122 10.86 40.06 9.95
N LYS A 1123 10.62 41.30 10.33
CA LYS A 1123 10.78 41.75 11.72
C LYS A 1123 9.59 41.31 12.56
N ILE A 1124 9.87 40.51 13.60
CA ILE A 1124 8.86 39.92 14.49
C ILE A 1124 9.31 40.15 15.94
N PRO A 1125 8.93 41.27 16.58
CA PRO A 1125 9.52 41.70 17.85
C PRO A 1125 9.26 40.75 19.03
N ASN A 1126 8.22 39.91 18.95
CA ASN A 1126 7.85 38.94 19.99
C ASN A 1126 8.03 37.49 19.53
N LEU A 1127 8.99 37.23 18.63
CA LEU A 1127 9.34 35.88 18.22
C LEU A 1127 9.82 35.06 19.44
N ARG A 1128 9.40 33.79 19.49
CA ARG A 1128 9.68 32.87 20.60
C ARG A 1128 9.72 31.43 20.08
N PRO A 1129 10.34 30.50 20.82
CA PRO A 1129 10.24 29.08 20.51
C PRO A 1129 8.79 28.62 20.47
N VAL A 1130 8.45 27.87 19.41
CA VAL A 1130 7.12 27.30 19.17
C VAL A 1130 7.26 25.96 18.47
N ASP A 1131 6.39 25.01 18.80
CA ASP A 1131 6.42 23.69 18.14
C ASP A 1131 6.03 23.82 16.67
N GLN A 1132 5.10 24.72 16.34
CA GLN A 1132 4.66 24.95 14.98
C GLN A 1132 4.38 26.42 14.68
N LEU A 1133 4.99 26.91 13.60
CA LEU A 1133 4.65 28.12 12.88
C LEU A 1133 4.17 27.72 11.48
N GLN A 1134 3.11 28.35 11.01
CA GLN A 1134 2.65 28.28 9.62
C GLN A 1134 2.73 29.68 9.03
N MET A 1135 3.34 29.78 7.85
CA MET A 1135 3.46 31.00 7.08
C MET A 1135 2.88 30.80 5.69
N LEU A 1136 2.01 31.73 5.29
CA LEU A 1136 1.56 31.90 3.92
C LEU A 1136 2.21 33.15 3.35
N LEU A 1137 2.86 33.04 2.20
CA LEU A 1137 3.46 34.18 1.51
C LEU A 1137 2.90 34.35 0.11
N ARG A 1138 2.76 35.60 -0.35
CA ARG A 1138 2.37 35.96 -1.71
C ARG A 1138 3.27 37.09 -2.22
N LEU A 1139 4.18 36.72 -3.10
CA LEU A 1139 5.22 37.56 -3.69
C LEU A 1139 5.11 37.55 -5.21
N ALA A 1140 6.02 38.27 -5.86
CA ALA A 1140 6.24 38.19 -7.28
C ALA A 1140 7.74 38.30 -7.58
N ASP A 1141 8.16 37.81 -8.74
CA ASP A 1141 9.49 38.11 -9.28
C ASP A 1141 9.53 39.53 -9.88
N GLU A 1142 10.71 39.96 -10.35
CA GLU A 1142 10.89 41.29 -10.99
C GLU A 1142 10.06 41.49 -12.28
N ALA A 1143 9.54 40.41 -12.87
CA ALA A 1143 8.66 40.45 -14.04
C ALA A 1143 7.16 40.43 -13.63
N GLU A 1144 6.87 40.63 -12.35
CA GLU A 1144 5.53 40.55 -11.75
C GLU A 1144 4.86 39.16 -11.87
N THR A 1145 5.65 38.10 -12.08
CA THR A 1145 5.14 36.72 -12.07
C THR A 1145 4.80 36.32 -10.64
N PRO A 1146 3.55 35.89 -10.34
CA PRO A 1146 3.16 35.55 -8.98
C PRO A 1146 3.93 34.35 -8.41
N PHE A 1147 4.30 34.43 -7.13
CA PHE A 1147 4.91 33.36 -6.35
C PHE A 1147 4.19 33.24 -5.00
N ALA A 1148 3.61 32.08 -4.72
CA ALA A 1148 2.96 31.82 -3.44
C ALA A 1148 3.53 30.55 -2.82
N GLU A 1149 3.75 30.57 -1.51
CA GLU A 1149 4.22 29.40 -0.75
C GLU A 1149 3.55 29.25 0.61
N GLU A 1150 3.51 28.00 1.06
CA GLU A 1150 3.07 27.59 2.39
C GLU A 1150 4.22 26.89 3.12
N ILE A 1151 4.64 27.46 4.24
CA ILE A 1151 5.80 27.00 5.02
C ILE A 1151 5.33 26.57 6.41
N TYR A 1152 5.71 25.36 6.81
CA TYR A 1152 5.57 24.88 8.18
C TYR A 1152 6.95 24.86 8.84
N TRP A 1153 7.08 25.42 10.04
CA TRP A 1153 8.37 25.64 10.68
C TRP A 1153 8.30 25.36 12.18
N THR A 1154 9.21 24.55 12.70
CA THR A 1154 9.43 24.39 14.14
C THR A 1154 10.58 25.27 14.61
N ILE A 1155 10.39 26.01 15.71
CA ILE A 1155 11.41 26.89 16.29
C ILE A 1155 11.72 26.38 17.69
N ASN A 1156 12.81 25.61 17.82
CA ASN A 1156 13.27 25.07 19.09
C ASN A 1156 14.10 26.09 19.88
N ARG A 1157 14.87 26.92 19.18
CA ARG A 1157 15.77 27.92 19.78
C ARG A 1157 15.81 29.20 18.92
N LEU A 1158 16.01 30.34 19.58
CA LEU A 1158 16.36 31.60 18.93
C LEU A 1158 17.87 31.83 19.05
N PRO A 1159 18.53 32.41 18.04
CA PRO A 1159 19.92 32.83 18.19
C PRO A 1159 20.06 33.92 19.27
N PRO A 1160 21.22 34.03 19.93
CA PRO A 1160 21.49 35.10 20.89
C PRO A 1160 21.42 36.48 20.20
N LYS A 1161 20.93 37.48 20.94
CA LYS A 1161 20.83 38.88 20.50
C LYS A 1161 22.18 39.59 20.47
#